data_AF-A0A936LPV3-F1
#
_entry.id   AF-A0A936LPV3-F1
#
_cell.length_a   1.000
_cell.length_b   1.000
_cell.length_c   1.000
_cell.angle_alpha   90.00
_cell.angle_beta   90.00
_cell.angle_gamma   90.00
#
_symmetry.space_group_name_H-M   'P 1'
#
loop_
_entity.id
_entity.type
_entity.pdbx_description
1 polymer ?
#
loop_
_entity_poly.entity_id
_entity_poly.type
_entity_poly.pdbx_seq_one_letter_code
_entity_poly.pdbx_strand_id
1 'polypeptide(L)'
;MILLICYQDGFSQSSAVCDIAMIGRLAEPKNDCDINTSAFPSVCLKLKFHFIKYQGSPEEFPTDKLYIDLLDQLNEIFDEGNIKFTFGGDCINYIEYNQTFNTGSQSNDAAQRKSTVLNDKTTFGFDEEAINVYSFTKSGGGEAYRGENILFCASNVSAMAHELGHTLGLWHTFGKGNPLTDKEPFAKPWVCKDGSNESSFQGDDIADTGADPYTMDLDNNGKADEWKWFIEASCSQNISPAQKDDCDDQTNSWNIPLDNWMSYYGQCKKCFSQGQYEMMHIYIEDFFEEMIQTDCDTDPYFNPVNCQLADITISTPVIWENGTAEMCKDQKIIIEAGGSLTLRNYKITKKHGTNPACPGLSKYGEWDGIYLSGFSAGNSSEKPSLLVLENSEISHSNNGIKANQFKEIRFDQSQMKSNGSGIVARHGAYGVYIMNNSFIDGSSSKINETNRAKYREIELINTGALISSSIITGKGLSTGIYSYYGTLRVVNQSTIKNFETCIYKDADKVNGGFDSFGSSGAGLLVSNSKVMANLDKYESIYLNDTKDAVVFDNDLFGIVNSRGKSSGVWIHNLIKGEHSAVNYVSIIRPELAYEFRDNLLDDTRMEFYGNNALTNAECNSWLEPQGYAVNNQASPFISSWGTADRSSGNRVTTNKFPILNAQYADVVNYFKSGEPNELKFVYLNKFIGRGIDDGSNCNYRLTEGPGTDQWIESCQENEAEANWDSLEIVRLSLVDQIENSQDSVLIQNWTEQLDQVLLQQSQLSANMIRCHRQDSVWTTQGDLWIDRQDPELHDLNDLSQLWNGENFQQILEFEGIPLVEQVDFEVLETAAQLLKDWQADSIDIYNLPLDSLNALVDHAQSQYGTYSNYLRSWLHAYYGIRMDWPAELQSYARIPPKKLQQKPNEMNILPNPVLDCFRIKADTEIQKWTLNLQNLQGICIHKMQFDLNEEICIPKHIQSGLYLIKLTAVSSPAVLVGKLWIR
;
A
#
# COMPACT_ATOMS: atom_id res chain seq x y z
N MET A 1 -53.01 46.59 34.63
CA MET A 1 -54.42 46.31 34.99
C MET A 1 -55.26 46.37 33.72
N ILE A 2 -55.33 45.27 32.97
CA ILE A 2 -56.40 44.94 32.02
C ILE A 2 -56.60 43.43 32.20
N LEU A 3 -57.76 43.04 32.74
CA LEU A 3 -58.25 41.67 32.79
C LEU A 3 -58.67 41.24 31.38
N LEU A 4 -58.45 39.96 31.05
CA LEU A 4 -59.33 39.26 30.12
C LEU A 4 -59.69 37.87 30.67
N ILE A 5 -60.98 37.58 30.55
CA ILE A 5 -61.76 36.50 31.15
C ILE A 5 -61.79 35.32 30.17
N CYS A 6 -61.50 34.11 30.64
CA CYS A 6 -61.87 32.88 29.94
C CYS A 6 -63.26 32.44 30.40
N TYR A 7 -64.18 32.25 29.44
CA TYR A 7 -65.46 31.61 29.66
C TYR A 7 -65.37 30.16 29.16
N GLN A 8 -65.67 29.21 30.03
CA GLN A 8 -65.85 27.79 29.71
C GLN A 8 -67.31 27.57 29.30
N ASP A 9 -67.54 26.84 28.21
CA ASP A 9 -68.66 25.90 28.08
C ASP A 9 -68.41 24.90 26.93
N GLY A 10 -68.27 23.62 27.32
CA GLY A 10 -68.87 22.45 26.67
C GLY A 10 -68.48 22.00 25.24
N PHE A 11 -67.83 20.83 25.20
CA PHE A 11 -67.79 19.78 24.14
C PHE A 11 -66.76 19.85 22.98
N SER A 12 -65.82 18.90 23.06
CA SER A 12 -64.95 18.25 22.05
C SER A 12 -64.48 19.03 20.82
N GLN A 13 -63.17 19.26 20.71
CA GLN A 13 -62.20 18.53 19.87
C GLN A 13 -60.83 19.21 20.06
N SER A 14 -59.77 18.42 19.86
CA SER A 14 -58.36 18.80 19.92
C SER A 14 -58.04 20.23 19.46
N SER A 15 -57.34 21.00 20.28
CA SER A 15 -56.56 22.15 19.81
C SER A 15 -55.24 22.25 20.58
N ALA A 16 -54.14 21.86 19.94
CA ALA A 16 -52.80 22.34 20.29
C ALA A 16 -52.56 23.63 19.49
N VAL A 17 -53.10 24.75 19.98
CA VAL A 17 -52.72 26.08 19.49
C VAL A 17 -52.63 26.98 20.71
N CYS A 18 -51.42 27.07 21.26
CA CYS A 18 -50.83 28.22 21.94
C CYS A 18 -49.67 27.74 22.81
N ASP A 19 -48.50 27.49 22.19
CA ASP A 19 -47.18 27.69 22.83
C ASP A 19 -46.00 27.71 21.84
N ILE A 20 -46.21 28.09 20.57
CA ILE A 20 -45.12 28.25 19.58
C ILE A 20 -44.36 29.58 19.75
N ALA A 21 -44.84 30.50 20.61
CA ALA A 21 -44.30 31.86 20.70
C ALA A 21 -43.01 32.02 21.54
N MET A 22 -42.42 30.94 22.06
CA MET A 22 -41.28 31.03 22.98
C MET A 22 -39.99 30.30 22.55
N ILE A 23 -39.92 29.74 21.34
CA ILE A 23 -38.69 29.10 20.84
C ILE A 23 -37.91 30.09 19.96
N GLY A 24 -36.64 30.33 20.29
CA GLY A 24 -35.62 30.80 19.32
C GLY A 24 -35.23 32.28 19.24
N ARG A 25 -35.81 33.24 19.98
CA ARG A 25 -35.55 34.69 19.73
C ARG A 25 -34.32 35.33 20.39
N LEU A 26 -33.35 34.58 20.93
CA LEU A 26 -32.21 35.18 21.67
C LEU A 26 -30.82 34.62 21.35
N ALA A 27 -30.66 33.66 20.42
CA ALA A 27 -29.32 33.25 19.99
C ALA A 27 -28.82 34.19 18.88
N GLU A 28 -27.58 34.67 18.97
CA GLU A 28 -26.94 35.35 17.84
C GLU A 28 -26.79 34.35 16.69
N PRO A 29 -27.17 34.69 15.44
CA PRO A 29 -26.96 33.82 14.30
C PRO A 29 -25.47 33.63 14.06
N LYS A 30 -24.99 32.47 14.47
CA LYS A 30 -23.70 31.91 14.06
C LYS A 30 -24.02 30.50 13.60
N ASN A 31 -23.72 30.20 12.34
CA ASN A 31 -23.58 28.82 11.89
C ASN A 31 -22.34 28.28 12.61
N ASP A 32 -22.51 27.88 13.87
CA ASP A 32 -21.47 27.29 14.69
C ASP A 32 -21.82 25.82 14.85
N CYS A 33 -20.93 24.95 14.38
CA CYS A 33 -21.04 23.51 14.63
C CYS A 33 -20.72 23.18 16.11
N ASP A 34 -20.40 24.17 16.95
CA ASP A 34 -20.25 24.00 18.39
C ASP A 34 -21.62 23.83 19.08
N ILE A 35 -22.15 22.60 19.05
CA ILE A 35 -23.41 22.22 19.67
C ILE A 35 -23.21 21.91 21.15
N ASN A 36 -24.03 22.54 22.00
CA ASN A 36 -24.09 22.16 23.41
C ASN A 36 -24.94 20.88 23.59
N THR A 37 -24.31 19.72 23.44
CA THR A 37 -24.92 18.39 23.60
C THR A 37 -25.72 18.21 24.90
N SER A 38 -25.36 18.92 25.98
CA SER A 38 -26.07 18.85 27.27
C SER A 38 -27.47 19.48 27.25
N ALA A 39 -27.83 20.20 26.18
CA ALA A 39 -29.15 20.79 25.99
C ALA A 39 -30.22 19.78 25.56
N PHE A 40 -29.82 18.59 25.11
CA PHE A 40 -30.72 17.60 24.49
C PHE A 40 -30.84 16.31 25.31
N PRO A 41 -32.05 15.75 25.48
CA PRO A 41 -32.20 14.40 26.00
C PRO A 41 -31.58 13.38 25.04
N SER A 42 -31.08 12.25 25.58
CA SER A 42 -30.55 11.19 24.72
C SER A 42 -31.69 10.39 24.12
N VAL A 43 -31.69 10.25 22.79
CA VAL A 43 -32.73 9.55 22.04
C VAL A 43 -32.11 8.50 21.16
N CYS A 44 -32.75 7.33 21.09
CA CYS A 44 -32.28 6.17 20.33
C CYS A 44 -33.36 5.69 19.38
N LEU A 45 -33.17 5.82 18.08
CA LEU A 45 -34.17 5.47 17.05
C LEU A 45 -33.77 4.22 16.26
N LYS A 46 -34.74 3.39 15.94
CA LYS A 46 -34.53 2.22 15.07
C LYS A 46 -34.58 2.63 13.59
N LEU A 47 -33.55 2.24 12.81
CA LEU A 47 -33.51 2.33 11.36
C LEU A 47 -33.63 0.93 10.72
N LYS A 48 -34.57 0.75 9.81
CA LYS A 48 -34.68 -0.45 8.98
C LYS A 48 -34.16 -0.14 7.58
N PHE A 49 -33.06 -0.77 7.19
CA PHE A 49 -32.48 -0.56 5.87
C PHE A 49 -33.01 -1.55 4.84
N HIS A 50 -33.25 -1.03 3.64
CA HIS A 50 -33.68 -1.78 2.47
C HIS A 50 -32.82 -1.33 1.29
N PHE A 51 -32.42 -2.26 0.42
CA PHE A 51 -31.79 -1.95 -0.85
C PHE A 51 -32.67 -2.40 -2.00
N ILE A 52 -32.98 -1.47 -2.90
CA ILE A 52 -33.77 -1.76 -4.10
C ILE A 52 -32.83 -1.80 -5.31
N LYS A 53 -32.70 -2.98 -5.90
CA LYS A 53 -32.03 -3.21 -7.18
C LYS A 53 -33.05 -3.27 -8.31
N TYR A 54 -32.76 -2.61 -9.43
CA TYR A 54 -33.56 -2.75 -10.65
C TYR A 54 -33.34 -4.11 -11.32
N GLN A 55 -34.43 -4.79 -11.67
CA GLN A 55 -34.34 -6.06 -12.39
C GLN A 55 -33.60 -5.87 -13.73
N GLY A 56 -32.59 -6.70 -13.97
CA GLY A 56 -31.74 -6.61 -15.16
C GLY A 56 -30.63 -5.54 -15.08
N SER A 57 -30.50 -4.83 -13.95
CA SER A 57 -29.30 -4.02 -13.69
C SER A 57 -28.07 -4.93 -13.51
N PRO A 58 -26.92 -4.61 -14.13
CA PRO A 58 -25.67 -5.33 -13.91
C PRO A 58 -25.09 -5.10 -12.50
N GLU A 59 -25.66 -4.19 -11.72
CA GLU A 59 -25.18 -3.84 -10.38
C GLU A 59 -25.29 -5.03 -9.41
N GLU A 60 -24.28 -5.24 -8.58
CA GLU A 60 -24.34 -6.22 -7.50
C GLU A 60 -25.05 -5.64 -6.28
N PHE A 61 -25.61 -6.50 -5.43
CA PHE A 61 -26.14 -6.06 -4.14
C PHE A 61 -24.99 -5.52 -3.27
N PRO A 62 -25.17 -4.36 -2.60
CA PRO A 62 -24.17 -3.86 -1.67
C PRO A 62 -24.01 -4.83 -0.50
N THR A 63 -22.82 -4.88 0.08
CA THR A 63 -22.55 -5.73 1.26
C THR A 63 -23.25 -5.17 2.49
N ASP A 64 -23.70 -6.02 3.42
CA ASP A 64 -24.24 -5.62 4.73
C ASP A 64 -23.31 -4.63 5.48
N LYS A 65 -21.98 -4.78 5.30
CA LYS A 65 -20.96 -3.87 5.85
C LYS A 65 -21.18 -2.41 5.46
N LEU A 66 -21.63 -2.13 4.23
CA LEU A 66 -21.90 -0.76 3.77
C LEU A 66 -22.90 -0.07 4.71
N TYR A 67 -23.97 -0.76 5.11
CA TYR A 67 -25.00 -0.19 5.97
C TYR A 67 -24.58 -0.06 7.42
N ILE A 68 -23.69 -0.94 7.90
CA ILE A 68 -23.06 -0.77 9.21
C ILE A 68 -22.20 0.50 9.20
N ASP A 69 -21.33 0.65 8.18
CA ASP A 69 -20.48 1.82 8.05
C ASP A 69 -21.33 3.12 7.88
N LEU A 70 -22.45 3.06 7.16
CA LEU A 70 -23.39 4.19 7.05
C LEU A 70 -24.07 4.51 8.38
N LEU A 71 -24.50 3.50 9.16
CA LEU A 71 -25.12 3.71 10.46
C LEU A 71 -24.11 4.30 11.47
N ASP A 72 -22.85 3.86 11.46
CA ASP A 72 -21.79 4.43 12.28
C ASP A 72 -21.54 5.92 11.94
N GLN A 73 -21.47 6.26 10.64
CA GLN A 73 -21.29 7.66 10.21
C GLN A 73 -22.52 8.53 10.51
N LEU A 74 -23.73 7.98 10.39
CA LEU A 74 -24.95 8.69 10.81
C LEU A 74 -24.95 8.95 12.32
N ASN A 75 -24.52 7.99 13.13
CA ASN A 75 -24.36 8.21 14.57
C ASN A 75 -23.32 9.30 14.85
N GLU A 76 -22.18 9.34 14.15
CA GLU A 76 -21.20 10.43 14.30
C GLU A 76 -21.82 11.81 14.03
N ILE A 77 -22.64 11.93 12.98
CA ILE A 77 -23.31 13.19 12.63
C ILE A 77 -24.35 13.59 13.70
N PHE A 78 -25.24 12.68 14.10
CA PHE A 78 -26.39 13.02 14.93
C PHE A 78 -26.14 12.96 16.45
N ASP A 79 -25.03 12.37 16.90
CA ASP A 79 -24.65 12.31 18.32
C ASP A 79 -24.35 13.70 18.92
N GLU A 80 -24.00 14.69 18.08
CA GLU A 80 -23.92 16.11 18.48
C GLU A 80 -25.26 16.64 19.01
N GLY A 81 -26.37 16.15 18.46
CA GLY A 81 -27.72 16.41 18.93
C GLY A 81 -28.22 15.43 19.98
N ASN A 82 -27.37 14.52 20.48
CA ASN A 82 -27.74 13.41 21.36
C ASN A 82 -28.81 12.48 20.76
N ILE A 83 -28.82 12.33 19.42
CA ILE A 83 -29.67 11.41 18.67
C ILE A 83 -28.81 10.27 18.14
N LYS A 84 -29.15 9.05 18.53
CA LYS A 84 -28.49 7.82 18.07
C LYS A 84 -29.44 6.94 17.28
N PHE A 85 -28.88 6.18 16.35
CA PHE A 85 -29.59 5.24 15.50
C PHE A 85 -29.08 3.81 15.71
N THR A 86 -30.00 2.87 15.85
CA THR A 86 -29.73 1.42 15.90
C THR A 86 -30.45 0.70 14.76
N PHE A 87 -30.13 -0.58 14.52
CA PHE A 87 -30.84 -1.39 13.54
C PHE A 87 -32.21 -1.85 14.05
N GLY A 88 -33.27 -1.55 13.29
CA GLY A 88 -34.63 -2.06 13.48
C GLY A 88 -34.81 -3.56 13.17
N GLY A 89 -33.75 -4.28 12.81
CA GLY A 89 -33.80 -5.73 12.64
C GLY A 89 -32.42 -6.34 12.42
N ASP A 90 -32.38 -7.66 12.22
CA ASP A 90 -31.12 -8.41 12.05
C ASP A 90 -30.67 -8.51 10.58
N CYS A 91 -31.29 -7.77 9.65
CA CYS A 91 -31.06 -7.89 8.21
C CYS A 91 -31.31 -6.58 7.45
N ILE A 92 -30.50 -6.34 6.40
CA ILE A 92 -30.88 -5.48 5.27
C ILE A 92 -31.89 -6.23 4.41
N ASN A 93 -32.98 -5.57 4.01
CA ASN A 93 -33.92 -6.15 3.05
C ASN A 93 -33.47 -5.88 1.62
N TYR A 94 -33.07 -6.90 0.87
CA TYR A 94 -32.66 -6.78 -0.53
C TYR A 94 -33.81 -7.11 -1.48
N ILE A 95 -34.19 -6.16 -2.33
CA ILE A 95 -35.35 -6.25 -3.22
C ILE A 95 -34.86 -6.12 -4.66
N GLU A 96 -35.15 -7.11 -5.51
CA GLU A 96 -35.06 -6.93 -6.96
C GLU A 96 -36.45 -6.58 -7.50
N TYR A 97 -36.59 -5.43 -8.15
CA TYR A 97 -37.88 -4.90 -8.55
C TYR A 97 -37.99 -4.69 -10.07
N ASN A 98 -39.06 -5.24 -10.65
CA ASN A 98 -39.24 -5.39 -12.11
C ASN A 98 -39.79 -4.14 -12.81
N GLN A 99 -40.27 -3.14 -12.08
CA GLN A 99 -40.73 -1.88 -12.65
C GLN A 99 -39.64 -0.82 -12.50
N THR A 100 -39.56 0.12 -13.43
CA THR A 100 -38.78 1.35 -13.25
C THR A 100 -39.35 2.10 -12.04
N PHE A 101 -38.82 1.82 -10.85
CA PHE A 101 -38.97 2.61 -9.64
C PHE A 101 -38.38 3.99 -9.98
N ASN A 102 -39.20 4.86 -10.59
CA ASN A 102 -38.71 6.01 -11.34
C ASN A 102 -38.20 7.07 -10.36
N THR A 103 -36.92 7.06 -9.99
CA THR A 103 -36.31 8.09 -9.12
C THR A 103 -36.12 9.43 -9.84
N GLY A 104 -36.98 9.73 -10.82
CA GLY A 104 -37.08 11.02 -11.48
C GLY A 104 -37.74 12.04 -10.56
N SER A 105 -37.38 13.31 -10.74
CA SER A 105 -37.76 14.47 -9.93
C SER A 105 -39.24 14.87 -9.99
N GLN A 106 -40.15 14.01 -10.48
CA GLN A 106 -41.57 14.32 -10.53
C GLN A 106 -42.30 13.87 -9.26
N SER A 107 -43.00 14.80 -8.61
CA SER A 107 -43.73 14.59 -7.34
C SER A 107 -44.85 13.53 -7.39
N ASN A 108 -45.32 13.16 -8.58
CA ASN A 108 -46.29 12.08 -8.76
C ASN A 108 -45.64 10.70 -8.56
N ASP A 109 -44.35 10.54 -8.90
CA ASP A 109 -43.63 9.27 -8.78
C ASP A 109 -43.27 8.98 -7.31
N ALA A 110 -43.01 10.05 -6.56
CA ALA A 110 -42.80 10.12 -5.12
C ALA A 110 -43.94 9.47 -4.31
N ALA A 111 -45.14 10.05 -4.39
CA ALA A 111 -46.32 9.53 -3.71
C ALA A 111 -46.68 8.09 -4.14
N GLN A 112 -46.41 7.74 -5.40
CA GLN A 112 -46.61 6.39 -5.92
C GLN A 112 -45.64 5.37 -5.29
N ARG A 113 -44.36 5.72 -5.08
CA ARG A 113 -43.39 4.84 -4.40
C ARG A 113 -43.82 4.55 -2.97
N LYS A 114 -44.12 5.59 -2.19
CA LYS A 114 -44.62 5.44 -0.82
C LYS A 114 -45.88 4.57 -0.79
N SER A 115 -46.86 4.85 -1.65
CA SER A 115 -48.08 4.05 -1.76
C SER A 115 -47.80 2.58 -2.11
N THR A 116 -46.84 2.32 -3.01
CA THR A 116 -46.44 0.96 -3.38
C THR A 116 -45.89 0.18 -2.19
N VAL A 117 -44.96 0.78 -1.44
CA VAL A 117 -44.38 0.16 -0.24
C VAL A 117 -45.46 -0.09 0.82
N LEU A 118 -46.30 0.91 1.09
CA LEU A 118 -47.33 0.81 2.15
C LEU A 118 -48.47 -0.17 1.80
N ASN A 119 -48.74 -0.39 0.51
CA ASN A 119 -49.73 -1.38 0.05
C ASN A 119 -49.18 -2.82 0.02
N ASP A 120 -47.85 -2.99 -0.03
CA ASP A 120 -47.18 -4.29 -0.02
C ASP A 120 -46.03 -4.33 1.00
N LYS A 121 -46.37 -4.07 2.27
CA LYS A 121 -45.41 -4.03 3.38
C LYS A 121 -44.57 -5.30 3.49
N THR A 122 -45.15 -6.46 3.23
CA THR A 122 -44.46 -7.75 3.35
C THR A 122 -43.33 -7.89 2.33
N THR A 123 -43.57 -7.61 1.05
CA THR A 123 -42.53 -7.71 0.01
C THR A 123 -41.43 -6.69 0.23
N PHE A 124 -41.81 -5.48 0.64
CA PHE A 124 -40.85 -4.41 0.90
C PHE A 124 -40.18 -4.49 2.29
N GLY A 125 -40.61 -5.43 3.14
CA GLY A 125 -40.05 -5.68 4.46
C GLY A 125 -40.23 -4.52 5.44
N PHE A 126 -41.28 -3.71 5.23
CA PHE A 126 -41.58 -2.51 6.01
C PHE A 126 -41.80 -2.84 7.49
N ASP A 127 -41.18 -2.07 8.37
CA ASP A 127 -41.27 -2.19 9.83
C ASP A 127 -41.99 -0.97 10.42
N GLU A 128 -43.07 -1.18 11.16
CA GLU A 128 -43.83 -0.09 11.78
C GLU A 128 -43.11 0.52 12.99
N GLU A 129 -42.18 -0.20 13.62
CA GLU A 129 -41.43 0.25 14.79
C GLU A 129 -40.08 0.90 14.45
N ALA A 130 -39.81 1.17 13.17
CA ALA A 130 -38.56 1.75 12.71
C ALA A 130 -38.77 2.76 11.58
N ILE A 131 -37.79 3.66 11.39
CA ILE A 131 -37.69 4.49 10.18
C ILE A 131 -37.13 3.62 9.05
N ASN A 132 -37.91 3.43 7.99
CA ASN A 132 -37.59 2.58 6.87
C ASN A 132 -36.80 3.34 5.79
N VAL A 133 -35.53 3.01 5.63
CA VAL A 133 -34.57 3.63 4.71
C VAL A 133 -34.43 2.77 3.45
N TYR A 134 -35.10 3.18 2.36
CA TYR A 134 -35.04 2.51 1.06
C TYR A 134 -33.96 3.11 0.17
N SER A 135 -32.85 2.40 0.04
CA SER A 135 -31.66 2.89 -0.66
C SER A 135 -31.46 2.30 -2.06
N PHE A 136 -30.73 3.04 -2.91
CA PHE A 136 -30.37 2.65 -4.28
C PHE A 136 -28.96 3.18 -4.66
N THR A 137 -28.40 2.70 -5.77
CA THR A 137 -27.02 3.00 -6.25
C THR A 137 -26.84 4.36 -6.93
N LYS A 138 -27.93 5.01 -7.37
CA LYS A 138 -27.86 6.26 -8.15
C LYS A 138 -27.26 7.41 -7.32
N SER A 139 -26.35 8.19 -7.92
CA SER A 139 -25.73 9.36 -7.29
C SER A 139 -26.74 10.52 -7.11
N GLY A 140 -26.79 11.07 -5.89
CA GLY A 140 -27.06 12.50 -5.68
C GLY A 140 -28.48 12.94 -5.29
N GLY A 141 -29.35 12.08 -4.76
CA GLY A 141 -30.63 12.56 -4.24
C GLY A 141 -31.39 11.54 -3.42
N GLY A 142 -32.39 12.03 -2.69
CA GLY A 142 -33.34 11.23 -1.95
C GLY A 142 -34.71 11.91 -1.90
N GLU A 143 -35.55 11.32 -1.08
CA GLU A 143 -36.89 11.77 -0.80
C GLU A 143 -37.31 11.26 0.58
N ALA A 144 -37.59 12.19 1.48
CA ALA A 144 -38.16 11.94 2.78
C ALA A 144 -39.46 12.70 2.98
N TYR A 145 -40.24 12.24 3.95
CA TYR A 145 -41.48 12.89 4.37
C TYR A 145 -41.38 13.20 5.86
N ARG A 146 -41.62 14.46 6.23
CA ARG A 146 -41.53 14.92 7.63
C ARG A 146 -42.54 14.20 8.51
N GLY A 147 -42.09 13.67 9.64
CA GLY A 147 -42.92 12.95 10.61
C GLY A 147 -43.42 11.59 10.13
N GLU A 148 -42.81 11.02 9.09
CA GLU A 148 -43.18 9.72 8.53
C GLU A 148 -42.00 8.77 8.59
N ASN A 149 -42.25 7.50 8.89
CA ASN A 149 -41.22 6.49 9.12
C ASN A 149 -40.73 5.82 7.81
N ILE A 150 -40.66 6.59 6.73
CA ILE A 150 -40.21 6.11 5.41
C ILE A 150 -39.45 7.19 4.66
N LEU A 151 -38.29 6.81 4.11
CA LEU A 151 -37.52 7.65 3.20
C LEU A 151 -36.85 6.81 2.11
N PHE A 152 -36.52 7.46 1.00
CA PHE A 152 -35.82 6.90 -0.15
C PHE A 152 -34.54 7.69 -0.39
N CYS A 153 -33.39 7.05 -0.61
CA CYS A 153 -32.16 7.81 -0.81
C CYS A 153 -31.07 7.05 -1.57
N ALA A 154 -30.10 7.79 -2.09
CA ALA A 154 -28.85 7.19 -2.52
C ALA A 154 -28.11 6.54 -1.34
N SER A 155 -27.38 5.46 -1.59
CA SER A 155 -26.59 4.70 -0.60
C SER A 155 -25.28 5.40 -0.19
N ASN A 156 -25.37 6.67 0.25
CA ASN A 156 -24.26 7.45 0.80
C ASN A 156 -24.69 8.27 2.03
N VAL A 157 -23.74 8.56 2.92
CA VAL A 157 -24.00 9.23 4.20
C VAL A 157 -24.62 10.61 4.03
N SER A 158 -24.14 11.42 3.08
CA SER A 158 -24.62 12.79 2.89
C SER A 158 -26.10 12.84 2.51
N ALA A 159 -26.51 12.00 1.56
CA ALA A 159 -27.90 11.87 1.17
C ALA A 159 -28.75 11.30 2.33
N MET A 160 -28.26 10.27 3.02
CA MET A 160 -28.99 9.68 4.15
C MET A 160 -29.18 10.66 5.31
N ALA A 161 -28.14 11.41 5.69
CA ALA A 161 -28.22 12.41 6.76
C ALA A 161 -29.21 13.53 6.39
N HIS A 162 -29.16 14.00 5.15
CA HIS A 162 -30.09 15.00 4.62
C HIS A 162 -31.55 14.52 4.65
N GLU A 163 -31.82 13.33 4.13
CA GLU A 163 -33.17 12.77 4.12
C GLU A 163 -33.66 12.41 5.53
N LEU A 164 -32.78 11.95 6.42
CA LEU A 164 -33.13 11.75 7.83
C LEU A 164 -33.48 13.08 8.51
N GLY A 165 -32.76 14.17 8.23
CA GLY A 165 -33.11 15.50 8.69
C GLY A 165 -34.53 15.89 8.28
N HIS A 166 -34.91 15.63 7.03
CA HIS A 166 -36.29 15.79 6.58
C HIS A 166 -37.27 14.87 7.32
N THR A 167 -36.99 13.57 7.46
CA THR A 167 -37.85 12.66 8.24
C THR A 167 -38.09 13.19 9.66
N LEU A 168 -37.04 13.76 10.27
CA LEU A 168 -37.04 14.37 11.60
C LEU A 168 -37.49 15.84 11.60
N GLY A 169 -38.19 16.30 10.57
CA GLY A 169 -38.95 17.56 10.60
C GLY A 169 -38.27 18.78 9.99
N LEU A 170 -37.03 18.66 9.52
CA LEU A 170 -36.30 19.78 8.92
C LEU A 170 -36.75 20.08 7.49
N TRP A 171 -36.56 21.34 7.09
CA TRP A 171 -36.65 21.79 5.71
C TRP A 171 -35.26 22.01 5.12
N HIS A 172 -35.18 22.19 3.81
CA HIS A 172 -33.97 22.74 3.21
C HIS A 172 -33.72 24.14 3.75
N THR A 173 -32.46 24.54 3.90
CA THR A 173 -32.08 25.88 4.39
C THR A 173 -32.62 27.03 3.53
N PHE A 174 -32.82 26.81 2.23
CA PHE A 174 -33.49 27.76 1.33
C PHE A 174 -35.03 27.70 1.37
N GLY A 175 -35.57 26.80 2.18
CA GLY A 175 -36.97 26.71 2.58
C GLY A 175 -37.85 25.71 1.84
N LYS A 176 -39.16 25.81 2.13
CA LYS A 176 -40.21 24.82 1.79
C LYS A 176 -40.59 24.77 0.31
N GLY A 177 -40.20 25.78 -0.46
CA GLY A 177 -40.54 25.93 -1.87
C GLY A 177 -39.40 25.43 -2.74
N ASN A 178 -39.50 24.22 -3.27
CA ASN A 178 -38.55 23.74 -4.28
C ASN A 178 -38.96 24.29 -5.66
N PRO A 179 -38.21 25.19 -6.31
CA PRO A 179 -38.58 25.78 -7.60
C PRO A 179 -38.27 24.87 -8.80
N LEU A 180 -37.75 23.65 -8.59
CA LEU A 180 -37.26 22.75 -9.64
C LEU A 180 -38.30 22.32 -10.71
N THR A 181 -39.57 22.67 -10.56
CA THR A 181 -40.60 22.48 -11.58
C THR A 181 -41.41 23.78 -11.78
N ASP A 182 -40.97 24.60 -12.73
CA ASP A 182 -41.71 25.70 -13.36
C ASP A 182 -42.19 26.86 -12.45
N LYS A 183 -41.53 27.13 -11.33
CA LYS A 183 -41.81 28.33 -10.52
C LYS A 183 -40.69 29.34 -10.68
N GLU A 184 -41.07 30.57 -11.07
CA GLU A 184 -40.20 31.75 -11.04
C GLU A 184 -39.43 31.80 -9.71
N PRO A 185 -38.12 32.09 -9.72
CA PRO A 185 -37.33 32.23 -8.50
C PRO A 185 -37.96 33.30 -7.60
N PHE A 186 -37.60 33.31 -6.32
CA PHE A 186 -38.00 34.41 -5.46
C PHE A 186 -37.29 35.69 -5.93
N ALA A 187 -38.03 36.50 -6.70
CA ALA A 187 -37.55 37.76 -7.30
C ALA A 187 -37.22 38.84 -6.25
N LYS A 188 -37.44 38.56 -4.96
CA LYS A 188 -37.01 39.38 -3.85
C LYS A 188 -36.40 38.47 -2.78
N PRO A 189 -35.32 38.92 -2.10
CA PRO A 189 -34.85 38.26 -0.90
C PRO A 189 -36.01 38.16 0.10
N TRP A 190 -36.10 37.03 0.80
CA TRP A 190 -37.21 36.75 1.73
C TRP A 190 -36.78 36.77 3.21
N VAL A 191 -35.49 36.98 3.48
CA VAL A 191 -34.91 37.03 4.82
C VAL A 191 -33.75 38.04 4.89
N CYS A 192 -33.42 38.51 6.08
CA CYS A 192 -32.18 39.21 6.41
C CYS A 192 -30.99 38.26 6.17
N LYS A 193 -29.80 38.79 5.87
CA LYS A 193 -28.56 38.01 5.68
C LYS A 193 -28.23 37.03 6.80
N ASP A 194 -28.70 37.31 8.00
CA ASP A 194 -28.43 36.58 9.23
C ASP A 194 -29.58 35.62 9.65
N GLY A 195 -30.67 35.54 8.88
CA GLY A 195 -31.83 34.67 9.21
C GLY A 195 -32.90 35.33 10.09
N SER A 196 -32.68 36.54 10.62
CA SER A 196 -33.43 37.04 11.79
C SER A 196 -34.89 37.46 11.58
N ASN A 197 -35.41 37.52 10.35
CA ASN A 197 -36.78 37.95 10.03
C ASN A 197 -37.60 36.90 9.25
N GLU A 198 -37.25 35.62 9.34
CA GLU A 198 -37.97 34.55 8.62
C GLU A 198 -39.50 34.67 8.76
N SER A 199 -40.17 34.64 7.61
CA SER A 199 -41.63 34.52 7.55
C SER A 199 -41.98 33.05 7.42
N SER A 200 -43.03 32.58 8.12
CA SER A 200 -43.47 31.16 8.19
C SER A 200 -43.69 30.40 6.85
N PHE A 201 -43.46 31.04 5.70
CA PHE A 201 -43.59 30.47 4.36
C PHE A 201 -42.28 30.49 3.54
N GLN A 202 -41.22 31.19 3.98
CA GLN A 202 -39.99 31.38 3.23
C GLN A 202 -38.81 31.21 4.21
N GLY A 203 -37.97 30.19 3.97
CA GLY A 203 -36.98 29.72 4.95
C GLY A 203 -37.30 28.34 5.53
N ASP A 204 -36.43 27.89 6.45
CA ASP A 204 -36.53 26.56 7.09
C ASP A 204 -37.24 26.57 8.45
N ASP A 205 -37.73 27.75 8.88
CA ASP A 205 -38.35 28.04 10.18
C ASP A 205 -37.39 27.94 11.37
N ILE A 206 -36.09 28.11 11.16
CA ILE A 206 -35.06 27.93 12.17
C ILE A 206 -34.25 29.22 12.30
N ALA A 207 -34.17 29.77 13.51
CA ALA A 207 -33.66 31.13 13.69
C ALA A 207 -32.13 31.23 13.64
N ASP A 208 -31.41 30.11 13.83
CA ASP A 208 -29.95 30.05 13.84
C ASP A 208 -29.34 29.54 12.53
N THR A 209 -30.17 29.27 11.51
CA THR A 209 -29.74 29.00 10.14
C THR A 209 -29.68 30.32 9.37
N GLY A 210 -28.51 30.61 8.81
CA GLY A 210 -28.34 31.83 8.03
C GLY A 210 -29.08 31.80 6.68
N ALA A 211 -29.19 32.96 6.03
CA ALA A 211 -29.94 33.10 4.78
C ALA A 211 -29.34 32.31 3.61
N ASP A 212 -30.13 31.41 3.03
CA ASP A 212 -29.72 30.61 1.89
C ASP A 212 -30.34 31.11 0.57
N PRO A 213 -29.54 31.70 -0.34
CA PRO A 213 -30.03 32.27 -1.59
C PRO A 213 -30.25 31.24 -2.71
N TYR A 214 -30.11 29.93 -2.48
CA TYR A 214 -30.16 28.90 -3.52
C TYR A 214 -31.40 29.02 -4.45
N THR A 215 -32.57 29.38 -3.91
CA THR A 215 -33.82 29.54 -4.67
C THR A 215 -34.20 31.00 -4.95
N MET A 216 -33.34 31.96 -4.59
CA MET A 216 -33.55 33.40 -4.81
C MET A 216 -32.94 33.85 -6.14
N ASP A 217 -33.39 34.99 -6.66
CA ASP A 217 -32.78 35.67 -7.82
C ASP A 217 -32.21 37.02 -7.37
N LEU A 218 -31.06 37.00 -6.69
CA LEU A 218 -30.48 38.20 -6.09
C LEU A 218 -29.92 39.17 -7.14
N ASP A 219 -29.51 38.70 -8.32
CA ASP A 219 -29.05 39.57 -9.41
C ASP A 219 -30.16 40.03 -10.36
N ASN A 220 -31.40 39.59 -10.14
CA ASN A 220 -32.58 39.93 -10.94
C ASN A 220 -32.46 39.52 -12.41
N ASN A 221 -31.82 38.38 -12.69
CA ASN A 221 -31.64 37.86 -14.06
C ASN A 221 -32.82 36.98 -14.54
N GLY A 222 -33.81 36.75 -13.67
CA GLY A 222 -34.97 35.89 -13.91
C GLY A 222 -34.72 34.41 -13.66
N LYS A 223 -33.62 34.05 -12.98
CA LYS A 223 -33.27 32.65 -12.64
C LYS A 223 -32.85 32.55 -11.17
N ALA A 224 -33.09 31.38 -10.58
CA ALA A 224 -32.56 31.07 -9.26
C ALA A 224 -31.02 31.10 -9.29
N ASP A 225 -30.41 31.62 -8.23
CA ASP A 225 -28.96 31.74 -8.11
C ASP A 225 -28.29 30.38 -7.90
N GLU A 226 -28.98 29.41 -7.30
CA GLU A 226 -28.50 28.04 -7.04
C GLU A 226 -27.09 28.06 -6.41
N TRP A 227 -26.09 27.60 -7.17
CA TRP A 227 -24.70 27.45 -6.77
C TRP A 227 -23.83 28.69 -7.00
N LYS A 228 -24.38 29.75 -7.59
CA LYS A 228 -23.63 30.93 -8.05
C LYS A 228 -22.81 31.59 -6.94
N TRP A 229 -23.36 31.60 -5.73
CA TRP A 229 -22.76 32.28 -4.59
C TRP A 229 -21.73 31.45 -3.81
N PHE A 230 -21.42 30.25 -4.30
CA PHE A 230 -20.59 29.25 -3.63
C PHE A 230 -19.31 28.95 -4.44
N ILE A 231 -18.18 28.87 -3.74
CA ILE A 231 -16.90 28.41 -4.27
C ILE A 231 -16.62 27.03 -3.69
N GLU A 232 -16.80 26.00 -4.50
CA GLU A 232 -16.66 24.59 -4.08
C GLU A 232 -15.27 24.25 -3.53
N ALA A 233 -14.21 24.72 -4.20
CA ALA A 233 -12.83 24.39 -3.81
C ALA A 233 -12.42 24.89 -2.42
N SER A 234 -13.04 25.96 -1.94
CA SER A 234 -12.72 26.59 -0.64
C SER A 234 -13.85 26.48 0.38
N CYS A 235 -14.97 25.85 0.04
CA CYS A 235 -16.20 25.86 0.85
C CYS A 235 -16.56 27.26 1.37
N SER A 236 -16.47 28.27 0.50
CA SER A 236 -16.66 29.67 0.88
C SER A 236 -17.68 30.37 0.01
N GLN A 237 -18.34 31.39 0.55
CA GLN A 237 -19.25 32.25 -0.20
C GLN A 237 -18.50 33.34 -0.98
N ASN A 238 -19.02 33.73 -2.15
CA ASN A 238 -18.48 34.82 -2.98
C ASN A 238 -19.45 36.01 -3.14
N ILE A 239 -20.50 36.04 -2.32
CA ILE A 239 -21.52 37.09 -2.33
C ILE A 239 -21.03 38.35 -1.60
N SER A 240 -21.26 39.51 -2.21
CA SER A 240 -20.86 40.80 -1.63
C SER A 240 -21.80 41.19 -0.48
N PRO A 241 -21.28 41.78 0.62
CA PRO A 241 -22.10 42.46 1.63
C PRO A 241 -23.02 43.55 1.06
N ALA A 242 -22.70 44.10 -0.12
CA ALA A 242 -23.56 45.09 -0.79
C ALA A 242 -24.78 44.47 -1.48
N GLN A 243 -24.82 43.14 -1.65
CA GLN A 243 -25.98 42.45 -2.23
C GLN A 243 -27.15 42.54 -1.26
N LYS A 244 -28.28 43.05 -1.74
CA LYS A 244 -29.46 43.34 -0.93
C LYS A 244 -30.13 42.08 -0.41
N ASP A 245 -30.59 42.14 0.84
CA ASP A 245 -31.47 41.21 1.51
C ASP A 245 -32.84 41.86 1.80
N ASP A 246 -33.71 41.21 2.58
CA ASP A 246 -35.04 41.77 2.92
C ASP A 246 -34.96 42.91 3.95
N CYS A 247 -33.83 43.02 4.65
CA CYS A 247 -33.60 44.00 5.71
C CYS A 247 -32.90 45.27 5.21
N ASP A 248 -32.63 45.31 3.89
CA ASP A 248 -31.97 46.41 3.18
C ASP A 248 -30.63 46.82 3.84
N ASP A 249 -29.96 45.88 4.50
CA ASP A 249 -28.65 46.12 5.11
C ASP A 249 -27.54 46.00 4.04
N GLN A 250 -26.54 46.89 4.10
CA GLN A 250 -25.45 46.93 3.12
C GLN A 250 -24.07 46.64 3.72
N THR A 251 -24.01 46.41 5.03
CA THR A 251 -22.76 46.28 5.78
C THR A 251 -22.52 44.87 6.30
N ASN A 252 -23.58 44.11 6.58
CA ASN A 252 -23.43 42.76 7.08
C ASN A 252 -23.09 41.83 5.92
N SER A 253 -22.22 40.86 6.21
CA SER A 253 -21.94 39.79 5.28
C SER A 253 -23.10 38.81 5.28
N TRP A 254 -23.33 38.15 4.15
CA TRP A 254 -24.23 37.00 4.11
C TRP A 254 -23.69 35.89 5.01
N ASN A 255 -24.58 35.08 5.57
CA ASN A 255 -24.22 33.89 6.32
C ASN A 255 -24.82 32.65 5.63
N ILE A 256 -24.39 32.36 4.39
CA ILE A 256 -24.95 31.20 3.68
C ILE A 256 -24.57 29.91 4.43
N PRO A 257 -25.52 29.03 4.77
CA PRO A 257 -25.28 27.79 5.51
C PRO A 257 -24.67 26.69 4.62
N LEU A 258 -23.47 26.94 4.10
CA LEU A 258 -22.76 26.07 3.14
C LEU A 258 -22.39 24.70 3.72
N ASP A 259 -22.16 24.65 5.02
CA ASP A 259 -21.77 23.48 5.79
C ASP A 259 -22.97 22.77 6.45
N ASN A 260 -24.18 23.27 6.23
CA ASN A 260 -25.37 22.65 6.82
C ASN A 260 -25.80 21.42 6.01
N TRP A 261 -26.09 20.30 6.70
CA TRP A 261 -26.55 19.07 6.05
C TRP A 261 -27.83 19.26 5.22
N MET A 262 -28.71 20.21 5.60
CA MET A 262 -29.95 20.54 4.91
C MET A 262 -29.79 21.50 3.71
N SER A 263 -28.58 21.98 3.45
CA SER A 263 -28.29 22.76 2.26
C SER A 263 -28.14 21.87 1.02
N TYR A 264 -28.02 22.48 -0.16
CA TYR A 264 -27.69 21.73 -1.38
C TYR A 264 -26.20 21.79 -1.74
N TYR A 265 -25.34 22.42 -0.93
CA TYR A 265 -23.94 22.76 -1.26
C TYR A 265 -22.92 21.60 -1.22
N GLY A 266 -23.29 20.43 -1.74
CA GLY A 266 -22.37 19.34 -2.10
C GLY A 266 -21.50 18.84 -0.94
N GLN A 267 -20.21 18.72 -1.19
CA GLN A 267 -19.21 18.12 -0.28
C GLN A 267 -18.84 18.97 0.94
N CYS A 268 -19.34 20.21 1.05
CA CYS A 268 -19.00 21.11 2.14
C CYS A 268 -19.84 20.91 3.41
N LYS A 269 -20.90 20.10 3.34
CA LYS A 269 -21.81 19.77 4.45
C LYS A 269 -21.08 19.03 5.57
N LYS A 270 -21.32 19.45 6.81
CA LYS A 270 -20.62 18.98 8.02
C LYS A 270 -21.49 18.90 9.26
N CYS A 271 -22.45 19.81 9.46
CA CYS A 271 -23.21 19.85 10.72
C CYS A 271 -24.69 20.26 10.56
N PHE A 272 -25.45 20.06 11.63
CA PHE A 272 -26.77 20.67 11.84
C PHE A 272 -26.64 21.78 12.89
N SER A 273 -27.49 22.80 12.85
CA SER A 273 -27.51 23.86 13.87
C SER A 273 -28.18 23.39 15.17
N GLN A 274 -28.04 24.17 16.25
CA GLN A 274 -28.70 23.85 17.51
C GLN A 274 -30.23 23.87 17.35
N GLY A 275 -30.78 24.88 16.66
CA GLY A 275 -32.20 24.99 16.37
C GLY A 275 -32.73 23.85 15.50
N GLN A 276 -31.90 23.31 14.61
CA GLN A 276 -32.23 22.10 13.86
C GLN A 276 -32.36 20.87 14.77
N TYR A 277 -31.42 20.65 15.70
CA TYR A 277 -31.56 19.56 16.67
C TYR A 277 -32.76 19.74 17.59
N GLU A 278 -33.06 20.97 18.05
CA GLU A 278 -34.27 21.27 18.82
C GLU A 278 -35.54 20.85 18.07
N MET A 279 -35.62 21.18 16.78
CA MET A 279 -36.74 20.78 15.92
C MET A 279 -36.81 19.26 15.73
N MET A 280 -35.67 18.60 15.55
CA MET A 280 -35.62 17.13 15.45
C MET A 280 -36.17 16.46 16.71
N HIS A 281 -35.77 16.89 17.90
CA HIS A 281 -36.27 16.34 19.16
C HIS A 281 -37.79 16.51 19.29
N ILE A 282 -38.33 17.68 18.94
CA ILE A 282 -39.79 17.91 18.93
C ILE A 282 -40.49 16.91 18.01
N TYR A 283 -39.97 16.71 16.79
CA TYR A 283 -40.57 15.75 15.85
C TYR A 283 -40.44 14.31 16.31
N ILE A 284 -39.35 13.96 17.00
CA ILE A 284 -39.17 12.64 17.57
C ILE A 284 -40.21 12.37 18.66
N GLU A 285 -40.41 13.32 19.58
CA GLU A 285 -41.44 13.23 20.61
C GLU A 285 -42.85 13.16 20.01
N ASP A 286 -43.15 13.97 18.99
CA ASP A 286 -44.50 14.07 18.42
C ASP A 286 -44.88 12.90 17.49
N PHE A 287 -43.93 12.35 16.73
CA PHE A 287 -44.22 11.39 15.65
C PHE A 287 -43.53 10.03 15.79
N PHE A 288 -42.46 9.93 16.58
CA PHE A 288 -41.61 8.75 16.63
C PHE A 288 -41.47 8.15 18.04
N GLU A 289 -42.32 8.54 19.00
CA GLU A 289 -42.30 8.04 20.39
C GLU A 289 -42.27 6.50 20.46
N GLU A 290 -43.06 5.82 19.62
CA GLU A 290 -43.13 4.35 19.56
C GLU A 290 -41.86 3.69 18.99
N MET A 291 -41.00 4.45 18.31
CA MET A 291 -39.74 3.97 17.70
C MET A 291 -38.52 4.25 18.58
N ILE A 292 -38.70 5.01 19.67
CA ILE A 292 -37.66 5.29 20.65
C ILE A 292 -37.36 4.01 21.42
N GLN A 293 -36.10 3.57 21.36
CA GLN A 293 -35.60 2.51 22.21
C GLN A 293 -35.24 3.07 23.59
N THR A 294 -35.80 2.44 24.62
CA THR A 294 -35.74 2.94 26.01
C THR A 294 -34.34 2.90 26.64
N ASP A 295 -33.35 2.25 26.01
CA ASP A 295 -31.97 2.22 26.49
C ASP A 295 -30.99 1.85 25.36
N CYS A 296 -30.40 2.88 24.74
CA CYS A 296 -29.41 2.75 23.68
C CYS A 296 -28.14 2.02 24.16
N ASP A 297 -27.77 2.21 25.43
CA ASP A 297 -26.58 1.63 26.03
C ASP A 297 -26.72 0.13 26.32
N THR A 298 -27.92 -0.44 26.12
CA THR A 298 -28.18 -1.88 26.19
C THR A 298 -28.47 -2.51 24.83
N ASP A 299 -28.53 -1.72 23.76
CA ASP A 299 -28.71 -2.25 22.42
C ASP A 299 -27.52 -3.13 22.04
N PRO A 300 -27.73 -4.35 21.52
CA PRO A 300 -26.64 -5.21 21.08
C PRO A 300 -25.72 -4.61 20.00
N TYR A 301 -26.15 -3.57 19.30
CA TYR A 301 -25.33 -2.81 18.36
C TYR A 301 -24.27 -1.96 19.07
N PHE A 302 -24.66 -1.25 20.13
CA PHE A 302 -23.77 -0.35 20.89
C PHE A 302 -23.05 -1.06 22.04
N ASN A 303 -23.74 -1.97 22.72
CA ASN A 303 -23.23 -2.72 23.86
C ASN A 303 -23.78 -4.16 23.82
N PRO A 304 -23.21 -5.02 22.97
CA PRO A 304 -23.62 -6.40 22.95
C PRO A 304 -23.33 -7.05 24.30
N VAL A 305 -24.39 -7.38 25.05
CA VAL A 305 -24.32 -7.96 26.41
C VAL A 305 -23.48 -9.25 26.45
N ASN A 306 -23.38 -9.96 25.31
CA ASN A 306 -22.53 -11.14 25.14
C ASN A 306 -21.13 -10.84 24.54
N CYS A 307 -20.71 -9.56 24.54
CA CYS A 307 -19.50 -9.04 23.90
C CYS A 307 -18.75 -8.02 24.76
N GLN A 308 -19.09 -7.90 26.04
CA GLN A 308 -18.23 -7.24 27.04
C GLN A 308 -16.94 -8.04 27.33
N LEU A 309 -16.56 -8.96 26.44
CA LEU A 309 -15.32 -9.70 26.57
C LEU A 309 -14.19 -8.75 26.22
N ALA A 310 -13.29 -8.56 27.17
CA ALA A 310 -12.01 -7.91 26.92
C ALA A 310 -11.29 -8.56 25.74
N ASP A 311 -10.35 -7.81 25.15
CA ASP A 311 -9.41 -8.36 24.18
C ASP A 311 -8.79 -9.66 24.69
N ILE A 312 -8.58 -10.61 23.78
CA ILE A 312 -7.97 -11.89 24.12
C ILE A 312 -6.46 -11.70 24.14
N THR A 313 -5.88 -11.55 25.33
CA THR A 313 -4.42 -11.48 25.51
C THR A 313 -3.81 -12.87 25.70
N ILE A 314 -2.83 -13.22 24.86
CA ILE A 314 -2.07 -14.45 24.87
C ILE A 314 -0.61 -14.11 25.17
N SER A 315 -0.20 -14.31 26.41
CA SER A 315 1.17 -14.06 26.90
C SER A 315 1.99 -15.35 27.10
N THR A 316 1.36 -16.51 26.92
CA THR A 316 2.01 -17.83 26.92
C THR A 316 1.54 -18.66 25.72
N PRO A 317 2.27 -19.70 25.30
CA PRO A 317 1.82 -20.57 24.22
C PRO A 317 0.45 -21.22 24.49
N VAL A 318 -0.48 -21.09 23.54
CA VAL A 318 -1.83 -21.67 23.57
C VAL A 318 -2.14 -22.32 22.22
N ILE A 319 -2.89 -23.43 22.27
CA ILE A 319 -3.39 -24.15 21.09
C ILE A 319 -4.93 -24.15 21.13
N TRP A 320 -5.56 -23.74 20.04
CA TRP A 320 -7.01 -23.86 19.81
C TRP A 320 -7.25 -24.90 18.71
N GLU A 321 -7.99 -25.96 19.04
CA GLU A 321 -8.21 -27.09 18.14
C GLU A 321 -9.71 -27.37 17.96
N ASN A 322 -10.13 -27.72 16.73
CA ASN A 322 -11.46 -28.25 16.39
C ASN A 322 -12.65 -27.42 16.90
N GLY A 323 -12.64 -26.10 16.65
CA GLY A 323 -13.67 -25.20 17.17
C GLY A 323 -13.82 -23.91 16.38
N THR A 324 -14.70 -23.05 16.89
CA THR A 324 -14.94 -21.72 16.34
C THR A 324 -14.89 -20.68 17.46
N ALA A 325 -14.06 -19.65 17.31
CA ALA A 325 -14.14 -18.43 18.10
C ALA A 325 -14.97 -17.39 17.34
N GLU A 326 -16.09 -16.98 17.94
CA GLU A 326 -16.93 -15.89 17.47
C GLU A 326 -16.52 -14.60 18.18
N MET A 327 -15.92 -13.69 17.41
CA MET A 327 -15.36 -12.44 17.87
C MET A 327 -16.38 -11.30 17.74
N CYS A 328 -16.39 -10.39 18.72
CA CYS A 328 -17.32 -9.26 18.74
C CYS A 328 -16.76 -8.03 18.02
N LYS A 329 -17.63 -7.02 17.77
CA LYS A 329 -17.26 -5.74 17.15
C LYS A 329 -16.03 -5.18 17.86
N ASP A 330 -15.00 -4.84 17.09
CA ASP A 330 -13.75 -4.24 17.56
C ASP A 330 -12.93 -5.05 18.59
N GLN A 331 -13.32 -6.29 18.89
CA GLN A 331 -12.55 -7.17 19.78
C GLN A 331 -11.24 -7.59 19.12
N LYS A 332 -10.15 -7.61 19.88
CA LYS A 332 -8.80 -7.95 19.41
C LYS A 332 -8.32 -9.28 19.97
N ILE A 333 -7.39 -9.92 19.26
CA ILE A 333 -6.50 -10.93 19.82
C ILE A 333 -5.10 -10.33 19.90
N ILE A 334 -4.54 -10.24 21.09
CA ILE A 334 -3.22 -9.64 21.35
C ILE A 334 -2.28 -10.76 21.79
N ILE A 335 -1.26 -11.06 20.98
CA ILE A 335 -0.21 -12.02 21.30
C ILE A 335 1.04 -11.25 21.72
N GLU A 336 1.35 -11.29 23.00
CA GLU A 336 2.46 -10.58 23.61
C GLU A 336 3.76 -11.40 23.54
N ALA A 337 4.90 -10.79 23.89
CA ALA A 337 6.18 -11.50 24.02
C ALA A 337 6.06 -12.72 24.94
N GLY A 338 6.61 -13.87 24.52
CA GLY A 338 6.44 -15.18 25.16
C GLY A 338 5.14 -15.92 24.78
N GLY A 339 4.17 -15.23 24.19
CA GLY A 339 2.91 -15.81 23.72
C GLY A 339 3.03 -16.48 22.36
N SER A 340 2.23 -17.51 22.12
CA SER A 340 2.02 -18.02 20.77
C SER A 340 0.61 -18.59 20.62
N LEU A 341 -0.06 -18.30 19.51
CA LEU A 341 -1.35 -18.90 19.17
C LEU A 341 -1.19 -19.92 18.06
N THR A 342 -1.57 -21.17 18.31
CA THR A 342 -1.69 -22.21 17.28
C THR A 342 -3.14 -22.56 17.06
N LEU A 343 -3.64 -22.36 15.83
CA LEU A 343 -4.96 -22.76 15.38
C LEU A 343 -4.83 -24.07 14.58
N ARG A 344 -5.61 -25.09 14.93
CA ARG A 344 -5.68 -26.36 14.18
C ARG A 344 -7.13 -26.74 13.94
N ASN A 345 -7.52 -26.80 12.67
CA ASN A 345 -8.93 -27.00 12.29
C ASN A 345 -9.86 -26.08 13.09
N TYR A 346 -9.46 -24.81 13.20
CA TYR A 346 -10.11 -23.83 14.05
C TYR A 346 -10.50 -22.60 13.24
N LYS A 347 -11.71 -22.09 13.48
CA LYS A 347 -12.23 -20.91 12.79
C LYS A 347 -12.29 -19.71 13.73
N ILE A 348 -11.71 -18.59 13.36
CA ILE A 348 -11.93 -17.28 13.98
C ILE A 348 -12.76 -16.46 13.01
N THR A 349 -13.92 -15.99 13.45
CA THR A 349 -14.86 -15.22 12.62
C THR A 349 -15.59 -14.21 13.47
N LYS A 350 -16.25 -13.24 12.84
CA LYS A 350 -17.23 -12.40 13.54
C LYS A 350 -18.35 -13.24 14.15
N LYS A 351 -18.89 -12.76 15.25
CA LYS A 351 -20.10 -13.28 15.87
C LYS A 351 -21.29 -13.06 14.94
N HIS A 352 -22.03 -14.12 14.65
CA HIS A 352 -23.21 -14.02 13.81
C HIS A 352 -24.42 -13.54 14.60
N GLY A 353 -25.32 -12.84 13.93
CA GLY A 353 -26.64 -12.51 14.48
C GLY A 353 -27.45 -13.79 14.80
N THR A 354 -28.49 -13.63 15.61
CA THR A 354 -29.41 -14.73 15.96
C THR A 354 -30.26 -15.22 14.79
N ASN A 355 -30.33 -14.45 13.70
CA ASN A 355 -31.06 -14.82 12.50
C ASN A 355 -30.13 -15.47 11.44
N PRO A 356 -30.18 -16.80 11.25
CA PRO A 356 -29.33 -17.50 10.28
C PRO A 356 -29.65 -17.15 8.81
N ALA A 357 -30.80 -16.51 8.53
CA ALA A 357 -31.12 -16.02 7.19
C ALA A 357 -30.32 -14.78 6.79
N CYS A 358 -29.66 -14.12 7.75
CA CYS A 358 -28.93 -12.86 7.54
C CYS A 358 -27.55 -12.91 8.20
N PRO A 359 -26.64 -13.79 7.71
CA PRO A 359 -25.36 -14.04 8.35
C PRO A 359 -24.37 -12.85 8.26
N GLY A 360 -24.62 -11.89 7.36
CA GLY A 360 -23.73 -10.77 7.07
C GLY A 360 -23.98 -9.54 7.94
N LEU A 361 -25.25 -9.18 8.21
CA LEU A 361 -25.64 -8.11 9.11
C LEU A 361 -25.58 -8.60 10.56
N SER A 362 -24.37 -8.70 11.06
CA SER A 362 -24.16 -8.88 12.47
C SER A 362 -24.34 -7.52 13.15
N LYS A 363 -25.31 -7.36 14.07
CA LYS A 363 -25.29 -6.25 15.05
C LYS A 363 -23.95 -6.18 15.81
N TYR A 364 -23.18 -7.29 15.81
CA TYR A 364 -21.85 -7.40 16.38
C TYR A 364 -20.71 -7.02 15.41
N GLY A 365 -21.00 -6.45 14.23
CA GLY A 365 -20.00 -5.90 13.31
C GLY A 365 -18.89 -6.88 12.89
N GLU A 366 -17.79 -6.31 12.42
CA GLU A 366 -16.53 -7.03 12.19
C GLU A 366 -15.65 -6.89 13.44
N TRP A 367 -14.90 -7.92 13.80
CA TRP A 367 -13.94 -7.82 14.91
C TRP A 367 -12.68 -7.11 14.44
N ASP A 368 -11.78 -6.72 15.34
CA ASP A 368 -10.66 -5.85 14.95
C ASP A 368 -9.58 -6.62 14.17
N GLY A 369 -8.88 -7.55 14.82
CA GLY A 369 -7.81 -8.32 14.18
C GLY A 369 -6.89 -9.01 15.18
N ILE A 370 -5.83 -9.63 14.67
CA ILE A 370 -4.78 -10.27 15.47
C ILE A 370 -3.55 -9.39 15.50
N TYR A 371 -3.08 -9.06 16.69
CA TYR A 371 -1.94 -8.20 16.96
C TYR A 371 -0.81 -9.01 17.60
N LEU A 372 0.36 -9.06 16.97
CA LEU A 372 1.56 -9.65 17.56
C LEU A 372 2.51 -8.50 17.93
N SER A 373 2.84 -8.37 19.21
CA SER A 373 3.78 -7.34 19.67
C SER A 373 4.88 -7.94 20.54
N GLY A 374 6.12 -7.91 20.03
CA GLY A 374 7.31 -8.34 20.77
C GLY A 374 7.81 -7.34 21.82
N PHE A 375 7.25 -6.14 21.90
CA PHE A 375 7.64 -5.16 22.91
C PHE A 375 7.07 -5.54 24.27
N SER A 376 7.85 -6.23 25.10
CA SER A 376 7.55 -6.33 26.53
C SER A 376 8.31 -5.25 27.29
N ALA A 377 7.66 -4.65 28.29
CA ALA A 377 8.32 -3.81 29.30
C ALA A 377 9.30 -4.60 30.20
N GLY A 378 9.57 -5.88 29.91
CA GLY A 378 10.17 -6.85 30.83
C GLY A 378 11.36 -7.66 30.30
N ASN A 379 12.04 -7.25 29.22
CA ASN A 379 13.21 -7.96 28.67
C ASN A 379 12.97 -9.45 28.32
N SER A 380 11.75 -9.84 27.92
CA SER A 380 11.54 -11.17 27.33
C SER A 380 12.23 -11.24 25.97
N SER A 381 13.15 -12.19 25.79
CA SER A 381 13.79 -12.47 24.49
C SER A 381 12.90 -13.28 23.55
N GLU A 382 11.76 -13.79 24.02
CA GLU A 382 10.87 -14.66 23.24
C GLU A 382 9.84 -13.84 22.47
N LYS A 383 9.99 -13.78 21.14
CA LYS A 383 9.07 -13.08 20.25
C LYS A 383 7.78 -13.88 20.01
N PRO A 384 6.61 -13.21 19.85
CA PRO A 384 5.33 -13.87 19.66
C PRO A 384 5.21 -14.61 18.33
N SER A 385 4.36 -15.65 18.24
CA SER A 385 4.08 -16.34 16.97
C SER A 385 2.62 -16.72 16.75
N LEU A 386 2.20 -16.78 15.49
CA LEU A 386 0.87 -17.23 15.06
C LEU A 386 1.01 -18.38 14.05
N LEU A 387 0.44 -19.54 14.37
CA LEU A 387 0.42 -20.71 13.49
C LEU A 387 -1.04 -21.04 13.16
N VAL A 388 -1.41 -21.01 11.89
CA VAL A 388 -2.76 -21.27 11.35
C VAL A 388 -2.67 -22.52 10.49
N LEU A 389 -3.09 -23.65 11.05
CA LEU A 389 -2.81 -24.99 10.53
C LEU A 389 -4.11 -25.76 10.26
N GLU A 390 -4.05 -26.76 9.38
CA GLU A 390 -5.04 -27.83 9.27
C GLU A 390 -6.48 -27.33 8.99
N ASN A 391 -6.73 -26.71 7.84
CA ASN A 391 -8.03 -26.13 7.43
C ASN A 391 -8.55 -25.02 8.35
N SER A 392 -7.68 -24.40 9.16
CA SER A 392 -8.08 -23.26 9.98
C SER A 392 -8.47 -22.05 9.12
N GLU A 393 -9.34 -21.20 9.66
CA GLU A 393 -9.87 -20.03 8.95
C GLU A 393 -9.80 -18.79 9.84
N ILE A 394 -9.31 -17.68 9.29
CA ILE A 394 -9.44 -16.32 9.86
C ILE A 394 -10.29 -15.49 8.90
N SER A 395 -11.46 -15.04 9.35
CA SER A 395 -12.35 -14.23 8.52
C SER A 395 -13.05 -13.09 9.26
N HIS A 396 -13.51 -12.10 8.49
CA HIS A 396 -14.36 -11.01 8.98
C HIS A 396 -13.74 -10.12 10.08
N SER A 397 -12.42 -9.89 10.00
CA SER A 397 -11.72 -8.89 10.82
C SER A 397 -11.58 -7.56 10.07
N ASN A 398 -11.46 -6.42 10.75
CA ASN A 398 -11.23 -5.10 10.15
C ASN A 398 -9.76 -4.90 9.74
N ASN A 399 -8.81 -5.46 10.48
CA ASN A 399 -7.37 -5.19 10.38
C ASN A 399 -6.53 -6.44 10.07
N GLY A 400 -7.14 -7.62 9.91
CA GLY A 400 -6.42 -8.83 9.55
C GLY A 400 -5.39 -9.23 10.60
N ILE A 401 -4.13 -9.35 10.17
CA ILE A 401 -3.00 -9.63 11.06
C ILE A 401 -2.05 -8.43 11.03
N LYS A 402 -1.78 -7.85 12.21
CA LYS A 402 -0.74 -6.82 12.41
C LYS A 402 0.34 -7.39 13.32
N ALA A 403 1.56 -7.51 12.83
CA ALA A 403 2.65 -8.10 13.59
C ALA A 403 3.88 -7.20 13.58
N ASN A 404 4.44 -6.97 14.76
CA ASN A 404 5.67 -6.23 14.96
C ASN A 404 6.59 -6.98 15.94
N GLN A 405 7.87 -7.11 15.59
CA GLN A 405 8.87 -7.86 16.36
C GLN A 405 8.42 -9.27 16.74
N PHE A 406 7.94 -10.03 15.75
CA PHE A 406 7.41 -11.37 15.93
C PHE A 406 8.43 -12.45 15.58
N LYS A 407 8.16 -13.69 16.01
CA LYS A 407 8.95 -14.87 15.64
C LYS A 407 8.52 -15.37 14.28
N GLU A 408 7.26 -15.79 14.15
CA GLU A 408 6.75 -16.44 12.94
C GLU A 408 5.24 -16.22 12.77
N ILE A 409 4.80 -16.06 11.53
CA ILE A 409 3.40 -16.23 11.10
C ILE A 409 3.37 -17.35 10.07
N ARG A 410 2.56 -18.40 10.28
CA ARG A 410 2.47 -19.54 9.36
C ARG A 410 1.02 -19.86 9.03
N PHE A 411 0.71 -19.93 7.75
CA PHE A 411 -0.48 -20.58 7.20
C PHE A 411 -0.07 -21.87 6.52
N ASP A 412 -0.66 -22.98 6.95
CA ASP A 412 -0.42 -24.31 6.38
C ASP A 412 -1.77 -25.00 6.17
N GLN A 413 -2.11 -25.27 4.90
CA GLN A 413 -3.41 -25.78 4.49
C GLN A 413 -4.57 -25.00 5.12
N SER A 414 -4.48 -23.67 5.14
CA SER A 414 -5.41 -22.81 5.89
C SER A 414 -5.80 -21.57 5.11
N GLN A 415 -6.82 -20.84 5.56
CA GLN A 415 -7.37 -19.72 4.81
C GLN A 415 -7.54 -18.45 5.64
N MET A 416 -7.30 -17.31 5.00
CA MET A 416 -7.67 -15.98 5.46
C MET A 416 -8.57 -15.35 4.41
N LYS A 417 -9.83 -15.04 4.73
CA LYS A 417 -10.79 -14.53 3.73
C LYS A 417 -11.73 -13.47 4.28
N SER A 418 -12.22 -12.59 3.42
CA SER A 418 -13.25 -11.60 3.76
C SER A 418 -12.83 -10.68 4.92
N ASN A 419 -11.55 -10.37 5.04
CA ASN A 419 -11.02 -9.44 6.05
C ASN A 419 -10.93 -8.02 5.48
N GLY A 420 -10.79 -7.03 6.35
CA GLY A 420 -10.61 -5.61 6.06
C GLY A 420 -9.21 -5.26 5.58
N SER A 421 -8.24 -6.07 5.97
CA SER A 421 -6.83 -5.99 5.61
C SER A 421 -6.27 -7.42 5.63
N GLY A 422 -5.23 -7.69 4.86
CA GLY A 422 -4.49 -8.95 4.92
C GLY A 422 -3.45 -8.95 6.04
N ILE A 423 -2.18 -9.17 5.71
CA ILE A 423 -1.08 -9.35 6.67
C ILE A 423 -0.14 -8.14 6.61
N VAL A 424 0.09 -7.47 7.74
CA VAL A 424 1.16 -6.48 7.91
C VAL A 424 2.16 -7.02 8.91
N ALA A 425 3.38 -7.32 8.45
CA ALA A 425 4.40 -7.97 9.24
C ALA A 425 5.70 -7.16 9.22
N ARG A 426 6.15 -6.74 10.40
CA ARG A 426 7.34 -5.91 10.61
C ARG A 426 8.35 -6.60 11.54
N HIS A 427 9.63 -6.59 11.17
CA HIS A 427 10.75 -7.08 12.01
C HIS A 427 10.63 -8.54 12.51
N GLY A 428 10.18 -9.44 11.62
CA GLY A 428 10.02 -10.87 11.91
C GLY A 428 11.37 -11.59 12.01
N ALA A 429 11.55 -12.42 13.04
CA ALA A 429 12.78 -13.22 13.18
C ALA A 429 12.85 -14.39 12.19
N TYR A 430 11.73 -15.10 12.00
CA TYR A 430 11.58 -16.19 11.04
C TYR A 430 10.70 -15.84 9.85
N GLY A 431 9.82 -14.83 9.96
CA GLY A 431 9.04 -14.32 8.83
C GLY A 431 7.66 -14.94 8.65
N VAL A 432 7.12 -14.81 7.43
CA VAL A 432 5.74 -15.19 7.06
C VAL A 432 5.74 -16.38 6.09
N TYR A 433 5.00 -17.43 6.41
CA TYR A 433 4.94 -18.67 5.63
C TYR A 433 3.50 -18.91 5.19
N ILE A 434 3.27 -19.10 3.89
CA ILE A 434 1.96 -19.43 3.33
C ILE A 434 2.16 -20.68 2.46
N MET A 435 1.73 -21.84 2.96
CA MET A 435 2.13 -23.14 2.43
C MET A 435 0.94 -24.08 2.21
N ASN A 436 1.16 -25.10 1.36
CA ASN A 436 0.32 -26.29 1.24
C ASN A 436 -1.16 -26.00 0.96
N ASN A 437 -1.45 -25.35 -0.16
CA ASN A 437 -2.80 -24.97 -0.59
C ASN A 437 -3.48 -23.96 0.35
N SER A 438 -2.69 -23.10 1.00
CA SER A 438 -3.27 -22.01 1.77
C SER A 438 -3.84 -20.92 0.85
N PHE A 439 -4.84 -20.19 1.34
CA PHE A 439 -5.58 -19.18 0.57
C PHE A 439 -5.66 -17.86 1.34
N ILE A 440 -5.18 -16.76 0.76
CA ILE A 440 -5.24 -15.43 1.35
C ILE A 440 -6.05 -14.49 0.43
N ASP A 441 -7.12 -13.93 0.99
CA ASP A 441 -8.01 -12.92 0.38
C ASP A 441 -8.54 -11.95 1.46
N GLY A 442 -7.74 -10.96 1.81
CA GLY A 442 -8.08 -9.86 2.69
C GLY A 442 -8.82 -8.72 2.02
N SER A 443 -9.31 -8.88 0.78
CA SER A 443 -9.94 -7.78 0.04
C SER A 443 -11.43 -7.59 0.39
N SER A 444 -11.74 -7.06 1.58
CA SER A 444 -13.09 -6.51 1.82
C SER A 444 -13.33 -5.22 1.03
N SER A 445 -14.59 -4.82 0.95
CA SER A 445 -15.18 -3.67 0.24
C SER A 445 -14.61 -2.28 0.55
N LYS A 446 -13.52 -2.13 1.32
CA LYS A 446 -12.94 -0.82 1.72
C LYS A 446 -12.05 -0.16 0.67
N ILE A 447 -11.62 -0.87 -0.38
CA ILE A 447 -10.76 -0.29 -1.42
C ILE A 447 -11.62 0.57 -2.36
N ASN A 448 -11.40 1.88 -2.35
CA ASN A 448 -12.01 2.84 -3.27
C ASN A 448 -10.91 3.58 -4.07
N GLU A 449 -11.30 4.42 -5.01
CA GLU A 449 -10.32 5.14 -5.84
C GLU A 449 -9.40 6.08 -5.05
N THR A 450 -9.82 6.58 -3.88
CA THR A 450 -9.03 7.52 -3.06
C THR A 450 -7.99 6.84 -2.18
N ASN A 451 -8.15 5.54 -1.87
CA ASN A 451 -7.20 4.79 -1.04
C ASN A 451 -6.49 3.63 -1.75
N ARG A 452 -6.79 3.36 -3.03
CA ARG A 452 -6.25 2.23 -3.82
C ARG A 452 -4.72 2.10 -3.78
N ALA A 453 -4.00 3.22 -3.92
CA ALA A 453 -2.53 3.22 -3.94
C ALA A 453 -1.87 2.84 -2.60
N LYS A 454 -2.65 2.83 -1.50
CA LYS A 454 -2.16 2.54 -0.14
C LYS A 454 -2.44 1.11 0.31
N TYR A 455 -3.37 0.39 -0.33
CA TYR A 455 -3.75 -0.95 0.12
C TYR A 455 -2.74 -2.01 -0.35
N ARG A 456 -2.24 -2.78 0.61
CA ARG A 456 -1.32 -3.91 0.44
C ARG A 456 -1.93 -5.13 1.10
N GLU A 457 -2.11 -6.21 0.34
CA GLU A 457 -2.70 -7.44 0.85
C GLU A 457 -1.72 -8.16 1.80
N ILE A 458 -0.45 -8.24 1.41
CA ILE A 458 0.64 -8.66 2.29
C ILE A 458 1.71 -7.57 2.27
N GLU A 459 1.99 -7.00 3.44
CA GLU A 459 3.04 -6.03 3.66
C GLU A 459 4.13 -6.63 4.56
N LEU A 460 5.35 -6.71 4.03
CA LEU A 460 6.52 -7.27 4.71
C LEU A 460 7.57 -6.19 4.84
N ILE A 461 7.88 -5.78 6.07
CA ILE A 461 8.92 -4.78 6.37
C ILE A 461 9.98 -5.43 7.25
N ASN A 462 11.24 -5.48 6.81
CA ASN A 462 12.31 -6.14 7.55
C ASN A 462 11.92 -7.58 7.96
N THR A 463 11.39 -8.34 7.00
CA THR A 463 10.74 -9.64 7.21
C THR A 463 10.87 -10.48 5.95
N GLY A 464 11.30 -11.74 6.10
CA GLY A 464 11.24 -12.73 5.02
C GLY A 464 9.84 -13.33 4.86
N ALA A 465 9.54 -13.83 3.66
CA ALA A 465 8.36 -14.65 3.40
C ALA A 465 8.59 -15.78 2.39
N LEU A 466 7.87 -16.89 2.60
CA LEU A 466 7.78 -18.03 1.71
C LEU A 466 6.32 -18.31 1.37
N ILE A 467 5.99 -18.22 0.10
CA ILE A 467 4.69 -18.58 -0.49
C ILE A 467 4.95 -19.83 -1.33
N SER A 468 4.37 -20.96 -0.94
CA SER A 468 4.57 -22.24 -1.60
C SER A 468 3.24 -22.94 -1.82
N SER A 469 2.96 -23.34 -3.07
CA SER A 469 1.73 -24.07 -3.44
C SER A 469 0.46 -23.41 -2.90
N SER A 470 0.37 -22.09 -2.93
CA SER A 470 -0.70 -21.33 -2.27
C SER A 470 -1.25 -20.22 -3.16
N ILE A 471 -2.42 -19.70 -2.81
CA ILE A 471 -3.13 -18.69 -3.59
C ILE A 471 -3.26 -17.40 -2.78
N ILE A 472 -2.84 -16.30 -3.40
CA ILE A 472 -3.07 -14.94 -2.91
C ILE A 472 -3.89 -14.22 -3.97
N THR A 473 -5.04 -13.67 -3.59
CA THR A 473 -5.97 -13.04 -4.54
C THR A 473 -6.55 -11.74 -4.00
N GLY A 474 -6.82 -10.79 -4.88
CA GLY A 474 -7.45 -9.51 -4.53
C GLY A 474 -8.62 -9.13 -5.45
N LYS A 475 -8.96 -7.83 -5.42
CA LYS A 475 -10.02 -7.18 -6.21
C LYS A 475 -9.52 -6.25 -7.32
N GLY A 476 -8.22 -6.30 -7.62
CA GLY A 476 -7.62 -5.60 -8.76
C GLY A 476 -7.17 -4.16 -8.52
N LEU A 477 -7.54 -3.52 -7.41
CA LEU A 477 -7.20 -2.12 -7.11
C LEU A 477 -6.09 -1.96 -6.05
N SER A 478 -5.22 -2.95 -5.89
CA SER A 478 -4.26 -2.98 -4.78
C SER A 478 -2.94 -3.66 -5.13
N THR A 479 -1.97 -3.55 -4.23
CA THR A 479 -0.75 -4.36 -4.27
C THR A 479 -0.97 -5.71 -3.55
N GLY A 480 -0.65 -6.82 -4.20
CA GLY A 480 -0.73 -8.16 -3.62
C GLY A 480 0.31 -8.38 -2.55
N ILE A 481 1.59 -8.37 -2.91
CA ILE A 481 2.69 -8.48 -1.95
C ILE A 481 3.58 -7.25 -2.10
N TYR A 482 3.62 -6.43 -1.06
CA TYR A 482 4.65 -5.41 -0.88
C TYR A 482 5.69 -5.96 0.09
N SER A 483 6.95 -5.97 -0.33
CA SER A 483 8.06 -6.39 0.52
C SER A 483 9.19 -5.37 0.44
N TYR A 484 9.51 -4.79 1.59
CA TYR A 484 10.60 -3.84 1.81
C TYR A 484 11.57 -4.44 2.82
N TYR A 485 12.81 -4.65 2.39
CA TYR A 485 13.87 -5.23 3.20
C TYR A 485 13.53 -6.64 3.75
N GLY A 486 14.04 -7.68 3.10
CA GLY A 486 13.77 -9.07 3.46
C GLY A 486 13.41 -9.93 2.27
N THR A 487 13.58 -11.25 2.39
CA THR A 487 13.45 -12.17 1.24
C THR A 487 12.00 -12.44 0.89
N LEU A 488 11.68 -12.47 -0.39
CA LEU A 488 10.39 -12.98 -0.86
C LEU A 488 10.60 -14.20 -1.76
N ARG A 489 10.03 -15.34 -1.39
CA ARG A 489 10.07 -16.57 -2.19
C ARG A 489 8.66 -16.99 -2.58
N VAL A 490 8.38 -17.10 -3.87
CA VAL A 490 7.09 -17.54 -4.43
C VAL A 490 7.36 -18.77 -5.30
N VAL A 491 6.98 -19.95 -4.81
CA VAL A 491 7.45 -21.23 -5.37
C VAL A 491 6.34 -22.28 -5.48
N ASN A 492 6.62 -23.39 -6.16
CA ASN A 492 5.84 -24.62 -6.14
C ASN A 492 4.35 -24.44 -6.54
N GLN A 493 4.07 -23.85 -7.70
CA GLN A 493 2.72 -23.63 -8.24
C GLN A 493 1.89 -22.64 -7.43
N SER A 494 2.54 -21.67 -6.80
CA SER A 494 1.82 -20.57 -6.16
C SER A 494 1.14 -19.69 -7.20
N THR A 495 -0.02 -19.14 -6.84
CA THR A 495 -0.77 -18.22 -7.69
C THR A 495 -0.99 -16.88 -6.99
N ILE A 496 -0.56 -15.79 -7.60
CA ILE A 496 -0.85 -14.42 -7.14
C ILE A 496 -1.66 -13.73 -8.25
N LYS A 497 -2.88 -13.29 -7.95
CA LYS A 497 -3.78 -12.77 -8.99
C LYS A 497 -4.71 -11.65 -8.53
N ASN A 498 -5.28 -10.93 -9.49
CA ASN A 498 -6.28 -9.89 -9.28
C ASN A 498 -5.75 -8.73 -8.42
N PHE A 499 -4.60 -8.18 -8.80
CA PHE A 499 -3.97 -7.02 -8.16
C PHE A 499 -3.49 -6.06 -9.24
N GLU A 500 -3.54 -4.75 -8.96
CA GLU A 500 -2.92 -3.71 -9.79
C GLU A 500 -1.40 -3.92 -9.84
N THR A 501 -0.83 -4.28 -8.67
CA THR A 501 0.54 -4.75 -8.60
C THR A 501 0.62 -6.08 -7.87
N CYS A 502 0.94 -7.18 -8.55
CA CYS A 502 0.96 -8.49 -7.88
C CYS A 502 2.10 -8.60 -6.87
N ILE A 503 3.33 -8.29 -7.30
CA ILE A 503 4.51 -8.27 -6.45
C ILE A 503 5.21 -6.94 -6.63
N TYR A 504 5.27 -6.17 -5.55
CA TYR A 504 6.19 -5.05 -5.41
C TYR A 504 7.27 -5.44 -4.41
N LYS A 505 8.46 -5.73 -4.94
CA LYS A 505 9.67 -5.89 -4.14
C LYS A 505 10.49 -4.60 -4.18
N ASP A 506 10.41 -3.83 -3.10
CA ASP A 506 11.12 -2.57 -2.91
C ASP A 506 12.53 -2.83 -2.34
N ALA A 507 13.42 -1.85 -2.51
CA ALA A 507 14.87 -1.93 -2.37
C ALA A 507 15.36 -2.85 -1.24
N ASP A 508 15.99 -3.97 -1.62
CA ASP A 508 16.98 -4.65 -0.78
C ASP A 508 18.32 -4.01 -1.09
N LYS A 509 18.76 -3.07 -0.27
CA LYS A 509 20.17 -2.72 -0.27
C LYS A 509 20.85 -3.61 0.75
N VAL A 510 21.35 -4.72 0.21
CA VAL A 510 22.35 -5.65 0.75
C VAL A 510 22.17 -5.91 2.26
N ASN A 511 21.54 -7.04 2.57
CA ASN A 511 21.41 -7.64 3.90
C ASN A 511 20.57 -6.87 4.94
N GLY A 512 19.34 -7.37 5.16
CA GLY A 512 18.99 -7.78 6.52
C GLY A 512 20.13 -8.67 7.03
N GLY A 513 20.70 -8.38 8.20
CA GLY A 513 21.80 -9.17 8.76
C GLY A 513 21.61 -10.67 8.50
N PHE A 514 22.68 -11.33 8.03
CA PHE A 514 22.71 -12.69 7.49
C PHE A 514 22.20 -13.81 8.43
N ASP A 515 21.77 -13.45 9.62
CA ASP A 515 21.49 -14.27 10.79
C ASP A 515 19.97 -14.39 11.09
N SER A 516 19.11 -13.72 10.31
CA SER A 516 17.64 -13.82 10.41
C SER A 516 17.05 -14.49 9.16
N PHE A 517 15.96 -15.25 9.32
CA PHE A 517 15.28 -15.90 8.20
C PHE A 517 14.74 -14.79 7.28
N GLY A 518 15.44 -14.60 6.16
CA GLY A 518 15.52 -13.29 5.49
C GLY A 518 16.88 -12.99 4.84
N SER A 519 17.84 -13.93 4.90
CA SER A 519 19.20 -13.78 4.35
C SER A 519 19.52 -14.67 3.14
N SER A 520 18.55 -14.98 2.27
CA SER A 520 18.88 -15.40 0.91
C SER A 520 19.19 -14.15 0.10
N GLY A 521 20.43 -13.91 -0.30
CA GLY A 521 20.70 -12.76 -1.16
C GLY A 521 20.24 -12.92 -2.62
N ALA A 522 19.13 -13.63 -2.84
CA ALA A 522 18.13 -13.32 -3.85
C ALA A 522 17.00 -12.55 -3.14
N GLY A 523 16.93 -11.23 -3.35
CA GLY A 523 15.90 -10.39 -2.74
C GLY A 523 14.50 -10.87 -3.13
N LEU A 524 14.39 -11.41 -4.34
CA LEU A 524 13.24 -12.16 -4.78
C LEU A 524 13.61 -13.47 -5.49
N LEU A 525 12.89 -14.53 -5.14
CA LEU A 525 12.84 -15.78 -5.89
C LEU A 525 11.39 -16.04 -6.32
N VAL A 526 11.15 -16.20 -7.62
CA VAL A 526 9.86 -16.68 -8.15
C VAL A 526 10.12 -17.89 -9.04
N SER A 527 9.54 -19.03 -8.70
CA SER A 527 9.77 -20.26 -9.47
C SER A 527 8.51 -21.09 -9.64
N ASN A 528 8.31 -21.67 -10.82
CA ASN A 528 7.21 -22.60 -11.09
C ASN A 528 5.86 -22.06 -10.60
N SER A 529 5.57 -20.77 -10.79
CA SER A 529 4.42 -20.08 -10.21
C SER A 529 3.68 -19.24 -11.27
N LYS A 530 2.44 -18.87 -10.94
CA LYS A 530 1.58 -18.06 -11.80
C LYS A 530 1.34 -16.69 -11.18
N VAL A 531 1.62 -15.61 -11.91
CA VAL A 531 1.41 -14.24 -11.44
C VAL A 531 0.60 -13.47 -12.48
N MET A 532 -0.56 -12.96 -12.09
CA MET A 532 -1.55 -12.35 -13.00
C MET A 532 -2.08 -11.01 -12.48
N ALA A 533 -1.67 -9.91 -13.09
CA ALA A 533 -2.25 -8.61 -12.78
C ALA A 533 -3.74 -8.53 -13.20
N ASN A 534 -4.48 -7.56 -12.68
CA ASN A 534 -5.84 -7.28 -13.14
C ASN A 534 -5.81 -6.55 -14.51
N LEU A 535 -6.97 -6.47 -15.16
CA LEU A 535 -7.09 -6.27 -16.61
C LEU A 535 -7.15 -4.80 -17.07
N ASP A 536 -7.05 -3.82 -16.16
CA ASP A 536 -7.40 -2.43 -16.43
C ASP A 536 -6.16 -1.52 -16.47
N LYS A 537 -5.36 -1.65 -17.55
CA LYS A 537 -4.29 -0.74 -18.06
C LYS A 537 -3.33 -0.09 -17.05
N TYR A 538 -2.02 -0.26 -17.30
CA TYR A 538 -0.86 0.25 -16.54
C TYR A 538 -0.46 -0.57 -15.30
N GLU A 539 -1.04 -1.76 -15.17
CA GLU A 539 -0.82 -2.67 -14.04
C GLU A 539 0.49 -3.46 -14.18
N SER A 540 1.23 -3.58 -13.08
CA SER A 540 2.54 -4.25 -13.05
C SER A 540 2.44 -5.60 -12.33
N ILE A 541 2.69 -6.71 -13.03
CA ILE A 541 2.91 -8.00 -12.35
C ILE A 541 4.03 -7.85 -11.32
N TYR A 542 5.05 -7.09 -11.72
CA TYR A 542 6.32 -7.04 -11.05
C TYR A 542 6.89 -5.63 -11.07
N LEU A 543 7.08 -5.06 -9.88
CA LEU A 543 7.93 -3.91 -9.63
C LEU A 543 9.08 -4.36 -8.76
N ASN A 544 10.29 -4.32 -9.29
CA ASN A 544 11.48 -4.72 -8.56
C ASN A 544 12.54 -3.67 -8.58
N ASP A 545 12.87 -3.22 -7.38
CA ASP A 545 13.97 -2.31 -7.13
C ASP A 545 15.10 -3.03 -6.34
N THR A 546 15.06 -4.38 -6.23
CA THR A 546 16.07 -5.15 -5.50
C THR A 546 17.28 -5.49 -6.34
N LYS A 547 18.42 -5.63 -5.65
CA LYS A 547 19.70 -5.95 -6.27
C LYS A 547 19.84 -7.40 -6.78
N ASP A 548 18.98 -8.37 -6.44
CA ASP A 548 19.04 -9.73 -7.01
C ASP A 548 17.65 -10.35 -7.16
N ALA A 549 17.27 -10.69 -8.40
CA ALA A 549 16.00 -11.32 -8.73
C ALA A 549 16.20 -12.60 -9.54
N VAL A 550 15.69 -13.72 -9.03
CA VAL A 550 15.74 -15.02 -9.71
C VAL A 550 14.33 -15.44 -10.04
N VAL A 551 14.00 -15.48 -11.33
CA VAL A 551 12.65 -15.72 -11.84
C VAL A 551 12.71 -16.80 -12.92
N PHE A 552 12.20 -18.00 -12.62
CA PHE A 552 12.23 -19.10 -13.59
C PHE A 552 10.99 -20.00 -13.63
N ASP A 553 10.72 -20.57 -14.81
CA ASP A 553 9.59 -21.49 -15.03
C ASP A 553 8.22 -20.91 -14.63
N ASN A 554 8.03 -19.60 -14.75
CA ASN A 554 6.78 -18.95 -14.35
C ASN A 554 5.86 -18.66 -15.54
N ASP A 555 4.59 -18.43 -15.23
CA ASP A 555 3.63 -17.80 -16.12
C ASP A 555 3.25 -16.42 -15.58
N LEU A 556 3.67 -15.37 -16.29
CA LEU A 556 3.56 -13.97 -15.91
C LEU A 556 2.64 -13.25 -16.89
N PHE A 557 1.48 -12.76 -16.43
CA PHE A 557 0.45 -12.09 -17.26
C PHE A 557 0.29 -10.60 -16.88
N GLY A 558 0.76 -9.68 -17.74
CA GLY A 558 0.88 -8.23 -17.47
C GLY A 558 2.29 -7.62 -17.68
N ILE A 559 2.57 -6.46 -17.05
CA ILE A 559 3.85 -5.71 -17.20
C ILE A 559 4.90 -6.17 -16.18
N VAL A 560 6.15 -6.33 -16.63
CA VAL A 560 7.31 -6.55 -15.76
C VAL A 560 8.18 -5.30 -15.77
N ASN A 561 8.49 -4.73 -14.61
CA ASN A 561 9.33 -3.55 -14.50
C ASN A 561 10.40 -3.78 -13.43
N SER A 562 11.65 -3.87 -13.87
CA SER A 562 12.82 -4.07 -13.01
C SER A 562 13.72 -2.85 -13.11
N ARG A 563 14.07 -2.25 -11.97
CA ARG A 563 14.82 -0.99 -11.89
C ARG A 563 15.98 -1.12 -10.90
N GLY A 564 17.02 -0.31 -11.09
CA GLY A 564 18.11 -0.11 -10.13
C GLY A 564 19.28 -1.09 -10.26
N LYS A 565 20.30 -0.91 -9.41
CA LYS A 565 21.59 -1.64 -9.43
C LYS A 565 21.42 -3.13 -9.07
N SER A 566 21.13 -3.99 -10.04
CA SER A 566 20.65 -5.34 -9.75
C SER A 566 21.17 -6.41 -10.69
N SER A 567 21.42 -7.61 -10.16
CA SER A 567 21.58 -8.85 -10.93
C SER A 567 20.20 -9.49 -11.12
N GLY A 568 19.91 -9.99 -12.31
CA GLY A 568 18.62 -10.60 -12.58
C GLY A 568 18.77 -11.83 -13.45
N VAL A 569 18.18 -12.94 -13.05
CA VAL A 569 18.18 -14.18 -13.83
C VAL A 569 16.73 -14.53 -14.16
N TRP A 570 16.38 -14.42 -15.44
CA TRP A 570 15.04 -14.67 -15.96
C TRP A 570 15.11 -15.80 -16.98
N ILE A 571 14.72 -17.00 -16.56
CA ILE A 571 14.91 -18.22 -17.35
C ILE A 571 13.59 -18.97 -17.55
N HIS A 572 13.29 -19.42 -18.76
CA HIS A 572 12.12 -20.28 -19.06
C HIS A 572 10.75 -19.67 -18.68
N ASN A 573 10.61 -18.35 -18.58
CA ASN A 573 9.33 -17.74 -18.24
C ASN A 573 8.43 -17.57 -19.48
N LEU A 574 7.12 -17.65 -19.27
CA LEU A 574 6.09 -17.17 -20.20
C LEU A 574 5.71 -15.77 -19.72
N ILE A 575 6.01 -14.77 -20.53
CA ILE A 575 5.64 -13.38 -20.25
C ILE A 575 4.61 -13.00 -21.29
N LYS A 576 3.36 -12.92 -20.85
CA LYS A 576 2.21 -12.68 -21.71
C LYS A 576 1.59 -11.33 -21.41
N GLY A 577 1.39 -10.58 -22.48
CA GLY A 577 0.58 -9.39 -22.49
C GLY A 577 -0.89 -9.72 -22.69
N GLU A 578 -1.78 -9.06 -21.97
CA GLU A 578 -3.24 -9.23 -22.17
C GLU A 578 -3.91 -8.01 -22.81
N HIS A 579 -3.21 -6.87 -22.90
CA HIS A 579 -3.73 -5.65 -23.53
C HIS A 579 -2.90 -5.15 -24.73
N SER A 580 -3.53 -5.03 -25.90
CA SER A 580 -2.91 -4.67 -27.19
C SER A 580 -2.21 -3.29 -27.30
N ALA A 581 -2.06 -2.54 -26.20
CA ALA A 581 -1.54 -1.16 -26.19
C ALA A 581 -0.39 -0.92 -25.21
N VAL A 582 -0.23 -1.71 -24.14
CA VAL A 582 0.75 -1.43 -23.07
C VAL A 582 1.24 -2.73 -22.41
N ASN A 583 1.96 -3.58 -23.13
CA ASN A 583 2.62 -4.76 -22.55
C ASN A 583 4.12 -4.74 -22.82
N TYR A 584 4.92 -4.67 -21.76
CA TYR A 584 6.37 -4.67 -21.90
C TYR A 584 7.07 -5.26 -20.67
N VAL A 585 8.29 -5.73 -20.90
CA VAL A 585 9.32 -5.94 -19.88
C VAL A 585 10.23 -4.73 -19.91
N SER A 586 10.18 -3.89 -18.89
CA SER A 586 11.03 -2.71 -18.75
C SER A 586 12.21 -3.03 -17.83
N ILE A 587 13.42 -2.78 -18.33
CA ILE A 587 14.66 -2.92 -17.59
C ILE A 587 15.34 -1.54 -17.55
N ILE A 588 15.44 -0.98 -16.34
CA ILE A 588 15.86 0.40 -16.12
C ILE A 588 17.15 0.41 -15.29
N ARG A 589 18.26 0.85 -15.90
CA ARG A 589 19.59 0.99 -15.26
C ARG A 589 20.08 -0.26 -14.50
N PRO A 590 20.12 -1.44 -15.12
CA PRO A 590 20.83 -2.57 -14.54
C PRO A 590 22.32 -2.25 -14.47
N GLU A 591 22.80 -1.93 -13.28
CA GLU A 591 24.24 -1.74 -13.04
C GLU A 591 24.98 -3.04 -12.73
N LEU A 592 24.26 -4.18 -12.61
CA LEU A 592 24.84 -5.53 -12.54
C LEU A 592 24.21 -6.41 -13.62
N ALA A 593 24.75 -7.63 -13.76
CA ALA A 593 24.39 -8.54 -14.83
C ALA A 593 22.92 -8.97 -14.82
N TYR A 594 22.20 -8.67 -15.89
CA TYR A 594 20.89 -9.25 -16.19
C TYR A 594 21.00 -10.31 -17.27
N GLU A 595 20.42 -11.47 -17.04
CA GLU A 595 20.28 -12.55 -18.00
C GLU A 595 18.80 -12.82 -18.25
N PHE A 596 18.36 -12.56 -19.49
CA PHE A 596 17.08 -13.02 -20.00
C PHE A 596 17.34 -14.16 -20.97
N ARG A 597 17.02 -15.38 -20.56
CA ARG A 597 17.34 -16.55 -21.36
C ARG A 597 16.17 -17.52 -21.51
N ASP A 598 16.01 -18.05 -22.71
CA ASP A 598 15.03 -19.11 -23.01
C ASP A 598 13.56 -18.73 -22.63
N ASN A 599 13.22 -17.43 -22.58
CA ASN A 599 11.87 -16.96 -22.27
C ASN A 599 10.97 -16.94 -23.52
N LEU A 600 9.66 -17.10 -23.32
CA LEU A 600 8.62 -16.91 -24.32
C LEU A 600 7.87 -15.60 -24.02
N LEU A 601 8.01 -14.61 -24.91
CA LEU A 601 7.33 -13.31 -24.82
C LEU A 601 6.14 -13.30 -25.79
N ASP A 602 4.91 -13.27 -25.28
CA ASP A 602 3.66 -13.24 -26.05
C ASP A 602 2.96 -11.88 -25.91
N ASP A 603 2.63 -11.24 -27.04
CA ASP A 603 2.10 -9.86 -27.12
C ASP A 603 2.88 -8.86 -26.23
N THR A 604 4.19 -9.08 -26.08
CA THR A 604 5.07 -8.35 -25.15
C THR A 604 6.35 -7.92 -25.84
N ARG A 605 6.81 -6.71 -25.55
CA ARG A 605 8.11 -6.18 -26.00
C ARG A 605 9.08 -5.99 -24.83
N MET A 606 10.38 -5.93 -25.09
CA MET A 606 11.37 -5.51 -24.10
C MET A 606 11.73 -4.04 -24.29
N GLU A 607 11.79 -3.28 -23.20
CA GLU A 607 12.18 -1.88 -23.19
C GLU A 607 13.38 -1.68 -22.27
N PHE A 608 14.41 -0.99 -22.77
CA PHE A 608 15.64 -0.73 -22.03
C PHE A 608 15.84 0.77 -21.85
N TYR A 609 16.08 1.18 -20.60
CA TYR A 609 16.28 2.58 -20.23
C TYR A 609 17.55 2.75 -19.38
N GLY A 610 18.26 3.87 -19.53
CA GLY A 610 19.46 4.18 -18.73
C GLY A 610 20.73 3.43 -19.15
N ASN A 611 21.58 2.97 -18.23
CA ASN A 611 22.79 2.18 -18.57
C ASN A 611 22.46 0.68 -18.56
N ASN A 612 22.77 -0.04 -19.64
CA ASN A 612 22.47 -1.47 -19.82
C ASN A 612 23.65 -2.24 -20.46
N ALA A 613 24.90 -1.86 -20.16
CA ALA A 613 26.08 -2.55 -20.69
C ALA A 613 26.20 -4.01 -20.22
N LEU A 614 25.52 -4.37 -19.12
CA LEU A 614 25.56 -5.70 -18.49
C LEU A 614 24.24 -6.47 -18.65
N THR A 615 23.43 -6.17 -19.67
CA THR A 615 22.18 -6.91 -19.92
C THR A 615 22.31 -7.86 -21.09
N ASN A 616 22.30 -9.17 -20.84
CA ASN A 616 22.29 -10.19 -21.86
C ASN A 616 20.88 -10.74 -22.12
N ALA A 617 20.53 -10.90 -23.39
CA ALA A 617 19.29 -11.55 -23.80
C ALA A 617 19.60 -12.60 -24.87
N GLU A 618 19.44 -13.88 -24.54
CA GLU A 618 19.77 -15.01 -25.43
C GLU A 618 18.64 -16.04 -25.48
N CYS A 619 18.50 -16.74 -26.61
CA CYS A 619 17.54 -17.83 -26.80
C CYS A 619 16.05 -17.48 -26.53
N ASN A 620 15.68 -16.19 -26.51
CA ASN A 620 14.30 -15.79 -26.27
C ASN A 620 13.45 -15.94 -27.54
N SER A 621 12.15 -16.22 -27.37
CA SER A 621 11.18 -16.35 -28.45
C SER A 621 10.08 -15.32 -28.32
N TRP A 622 9.78 -14.57 -29.39
CA TRP A 622 8.66 -13.63 -29.44
C TRP A 622 7.49 -14.20 -30.25
N LEU A 623 6.30 -14.21 -29.62
CA LEU A 623 5.00 -14.54 -30.18
C LEU A 623 4.17 -13.25 -30.30
N GLU A 624 3.69 -12.95 -31.51
CA GLU A 624 2.81 -11.80 -31.80
C GLU A 624 3.18 -10.42 -31.18
N PRO A 625 4.43 -9.95 -31.21
CA PRO A 625 4.83 -8.69 -30.57
C PRO A 625 4.14 -7.43 -31.14
N GLN A 626 3.94 -6.42 -30.30
CA GLN A 626 3.27 -5.12 -30.57
C GLN A 626 4.08 -4.18 -31.48
N GLY A 627 4.43 -4.62 -32.68
CA GLY A 627 5.22 -3.86 -33.67
C GLY A 627 6.72 -3.76 -33.34
N TYR A 628 7.09 -3.79 -32.06
CA TYR A 628 8.47 -3.88 -31.57
C TYR A 628 8.66 -5.16 -30.77
N ALA A 629 9.79 -5.83 -30.96
CA ALA A 629 10.28 -6.85 -30.03
C ALA A 629 11.15 -6.21 -28.95
N VAL A 630 11.93 -5.21 -29.34
CA VAL A 630 12.83 -4.46 -28.46
C VAL A 630 12.77 -2.98 -28.81
N ASN A 631 12.65 -2.16 -27.77
CA ASN A 631 12.79 -0.71 -27.84
C ASN A 631 13.87 -0.25 -26.86
N ASN A 632 15.06 0.03 -27.37
CA ASN A 632 16.21 0.41 -26.57
C ASN A 632 16.44 1.93 -26.60
N GLN A 633 16.30 2.56 -25.43
CA GLN A 633 16.62 3.96 -25.13
C GLN A 633 17.81 4.08 -24.17
N ALA A 634 18.51 2.98 -23.89
CA ALA A 634 19.65 2.91 -23.01
C ALA A 634 20.96 3.38 -23.68
N SER A 635 21.87 3.94 -22.89
CA SER A 635 23.24 4.28 -23.27
C SER A 635 24.15 4.33 -22.02
N PRO A 636 25.29 3.59 -22.00
CA PRO A 636 25.68 2.57 -22.96
C PRO A 636 24.74 1.34 -22.92
N PHE A 637 24.75 0.56 -24.00
CA PHE A 637 23.99 -0.68 -24.16
C PHE A 637 24.87 -1.71 -24.86
N ILE A 638 24.79 -2.98 -24.48
CA ILE A 638 25.56 -4.03 -25.13
C ILE A 638 25.17 -4.13 -26.61
N SER A 639 26.09 -3.79 -27.52
CA SER A 639 25.75 -3.67 -28.95
C SER A 639 25.44 -5.01 -29.60
N SER A 640 25.78 -6.14 -28.97
CA SER A 640 25.51 -7.45 -29.52
C SER A 640 25.03 -8.47 -28.50
N TRP A 641 23.98 -9.20 -28.90
CA TRP A 641 23.55 -10.44 -28.27
C TRP A 641 24.19 -11.60 -29.04
N GLY A 642 25.07 -12.36 -28.39
CA GLY A 642 25.94 -13.37 -28.99
C GLY A 642 27.31 -12.83 -29.45
N THR A 643 28.09 -13.67 -30.14
CA THR A 643 29.37 -13.27 -30.74
C THR A 643 29.39 -13.64 -32.23
N ALA A 644 30.39 -13.14 -32.96
CA ALA A 644 30.58 -13.52 -34.36
C ALA A 644 30.60 -15.03 -34.56
N ASP A 645 31.18 -15.77 -33.61
CA ASP A 645 31.37 -17.22 -33.65
C ASP A 645 30.27 -18.01 -32.92
N ARG A 646 29.32 -17.34 -32.25
CA ARG A 646 28.27 -17.99 -31.47
C ARG A 646 26.92 -17.28 -31.62
N SER A 647 25.95 -18.00 -32.19
CA SER A 647 24.55 -17.54 -32.32
C SER A 647 23.94 -17.19 -30.96
N SER A 648 23.17 -16.10 -30.89
CA SER A 648 22.37 -15.71 -29.71
C SER A 648 21.15 -16.60 -29.51
N GLY A 649 20.63 -17.16 -30.60
CA GLY A 649 19.40 -17.94 -30.61
C GLY A 649 18.12 -17.13 -30.45
N ASN A 650 18.13 -15.80 -30.34
CA ASN A 650 16.86 -15.05 -30.28
C ASN A 650 16.07 -15.18 -31.60
N ARG A 651 14.75 -15.38 -31.51
CA ARG A 651 13.91 -15.65 -32.68
C ARG A 651 12.47 -15.12 -32.56
N VAL A 652 11.80 -15.02 -33.69
CA VAL A 652 10.36 -14.76 -33.80
C VAL A 652 9.68 -16.03 -34.31
N THR A 653 8.56 -16.41 -33.71
CA THR A 653 7.84 -17.67 -34.06
C THR A 653 6.65 -17.45 -35.00
N THR A 654 6.39 -16.21 -35.42
CA THR A 654 5.25 -15.83 -36.27
C THR A 654 5.69 -15.23 -37.61
N ASN A 655 4.73 -15.08 -38.53
CA ASN A 655 4.95 -14.38 -39.82
C ASN A 655 4.98 -12.84 -39.69
N LYS A 656 4.87 -12.29 -38.47
CA LYS A 656 5.02 -10.86 -38.19
C LYS A 656 6.49 -10.56 -37.90
N PHE A 657 7.03 -9.50 -38.48
CA PHE A 657 8.44 -9.10 -38.29
C PHE A 657 8.52 -7.92 -37.32
N PRO A 658 8.64 -8.15 -36.01
CA PRO A 658 8.82 -7.07 -35.05
C PRO A 658 10.09 -6.27 -35.32
N ILE A 659 10.04 -5.01 -34.90
CA ILE A 659 11.17 -4.10 -34.94
C ILE A 659 12.10 -4.33 -33.74
N LEU A 660 13.40 -4.38 -33.99
CA LEU A 660 14.45 -4.14 -33.01
C LEU A 660 14.94 -2.70 -33.20
N ASN A 661 14.55 -1.82 -32.27
CA ASN A 661 14.90 -0.41 -32.29
C ASN A 661 15.95 -0.10 -31.21
N ALA A 662 16.98 0.66 -31.56
CA ALA A 662 18.00 1.11 -30.62
C ALA A 662 18.46 2.53 -30.92
N GLN A 663 17.95 3.52 -30.20
CA GLN A 663 18.13 4.92 -30.57
C GLN A 663 19.59 5.42 -30.49
N TYR A 664 20.41 4.79 -29.64
CA TYR A 664 21.75 5.27 -29.29
C TYR A 664 22.89 4.27 -29.53
N ALA A 665 22.60 3.07 -30.05
CA ALA A 665 23.57 2.02 -30.34
C ALA A 665 23.12 1.15 -31.52
N ASP A 666 24.06 0.57 -32.27
CA ASP A 666 23.75 -0.50 -33.20
C ASP A 666 23.52 -1.79 -32.40
N VAL A 667 22.38 -2.47 -32.62
CA VAL A 667 22.07 -3.76 -31.96
C VAL A 667 22.21 -4.89 -32.96
N VAL A 668 23.08 -5.83 -32.63
CA VAL A 668 23.41 -7.01 -33.42
C VAL A 668 22.87 -8.25 -32.73
N ASN A 669 21.98 -8.97 -33.42
CA ASN A 669 21.51 -10.28 -32.99
C ASN A 669 22.12 -11.37 -33.87
N TYR A 670 23.10 -12.13 -33.36
CA TYR A 670 23.74 -13.22 -34.11
C TYR A 670 22.80 -14.43 -34.25
N PHE A 671 22.74 -15.03 -35.44
CA PHE A 671 21.81 -16.14 -35.74
C PHE A 671 22.48 -17.26 -36.54
N LYS A 672 21.85 -18.45 -36.56
CA LYS A 672 22.32 -19.65 -37.27
C LYS A 672 22.14 -19.57 -38.79
N SER A 673 23.16 -20.03 -39.52
CA SER A 673 23.17 -20.14 -40.99
C SER A 673 22.03 -21.04 -41.52
N GLY A 674 21.35 -20.63 -42.59
CA GLY A 674 20.35 -21.44 -43.31
C GLY A 674 18.88 -21.13 -43.02
N GLU A 675 18.60 -20.25 -42.08
CA GLU A 675 17.26 -19.70 -41.86
C GLU A 675 17.06 -18.43 -42.72
N PRO A 676 15.84 -18.08 -43.17
CA PRO A 676 15.65 -16.91 -44.02
C PRO A 676 16.14 -15.62 -43.32
N ASN A 677 17.25 -15.05 -43.80
CA ASN A 677 17.91 -13.86 -43.23
C ASN A 677 16.96 -12.65 -43.14
N GLU A 678 15.99 -12.58 -44.04
CA GLU A 678 15.12 -11.43 -44.29
C GLU A 678 13.84 -11.45 -43.44
N LEU A 679 13.65 -12.47 -42.59
CA LEU A 679 12.40 -12.73 -41.86
C LEU A 679 12.58 -12.80 -40.33
N LYS A 680 13.74 -12.42 -39.76
CA LYS A 680 14.00 -12.66 -38.33
C LYS A 680 13.76 -11.49 -37.38
N PHE A 681 13.99 -10.25 -37.77
CA PHE A 681 13.54 -9.02 -37.09
C PHE A 681 13.69 -7.87 -38.11
N VAL A 682 12.94 -6.78 -37.98
CA VAL A 682 13.22 -5.54 -38.73
C VAL A 682 14.14 -4.66 -37.89
N TYR A 683 15.34 -4.35 -38.38
CA TYR A 683 16.31 -3.51 -37.66
C TYR A 683 16.22 -2.06 -38.16
N LEU A 684 16.12 -1.08 -37.27
CA LEU A 684 16.03 0.34 -37.65
C LEU A 684 17.40 1.07 -37.74
N ASN A 685 18.53 0.41 -37.48
CA ASN A 685 19.91 0.96 -37.57
C ASN A 685 20.90 0.02 -38.31
N LYS A 686 22.22 0.32 -38.32
CA LYS A 686 23.21 -0.38 -39.16
C LYS A 686 23.43 -1.82 -38.68
N PHE A 687 23.28 -2.75 -39.60
CA PHE A 687 23.44 -4.19 -39.40
C PHE A 687 24.90 -4.64 -39.59
N ILE A 688 25.44 -5.41 -38.63
CA ILE A 688 26.61 -6.27 -38.83
C ILE A 688 26.34 -7.61 -38.16
N GLY A 689 25.98 -8.65 -38.93
CA GLY A 689 25.87 -10.02 -38.41
C GLY A 689 26.47 -11.00 -39.42
N ARG A 690 27.34 -11.90 -38.94
CA ARG A 690 27.82 -13.06 -39.71
C ARG A 690 27.34 -14.30 -38.94
N GLY A 691 26.50 -15.12 -39.58
CA GLY A 691 26.05 -16.35 -38.95
C GLY A 691 27.18 -17.37 -38.88
N ILE A 692 27.32 -18.03 -37.74
CA ILE A 692 28.18 -19.21 -37.59
C ILE A 692 27.34 -20.42 -37.17
N ASP A 693 27.66 -21.56 -37.78
CA ASP A 693 27.15 -22.88 -37.44
C ASP A 693 28.04 -23.45 -36.34
N ASP A 694 27.62 -23.37 -35.09
CA ASP A 694 27.77 -24.40 -34.05
C ASP A 694 27.27 -23.90 -32.68
N GLY A 695 26.48 -24.72 -31.98
CA GLY A 695 26.57 -24.80 -30.51
C GLY A 695 25.60 -24.03 -29.59
N SER A 696 24.52 -23.36 -30.04
CA SER A 696 23.57 -22.80 -29.06
C SER A 696 22.64 -23.91 -28.51
N ASN A 697 22.88 -24.38 -27.29
CA ASN A 697 21.96 -25.24 -26.51
C ASN A 697 20.74 -24.44 -26.01
N CYS A 698 20.04 -23.74 -26.91
CA CYS A 698 18.80 -23.03 -26.56
C CYS A 698 17.71 -24.05 -26.24
N ASN A 699 17.11 -23.96 -25.06
CA ASN A 699 15.95 -24.76 -24.70
C ASN A 699 14.69 -23.92 -24.88
N TYR A 700 14.31 -23.71 -26.14
CA TYR A 700 13.18 -22.85 -26.42
C TYR A 700 11.87 -23.40 -25.86
N ARG A 701 11.22 -22.62 -25.01
CA ARG A 701 9.82 -22.80 -24.66
C ARG A 701 8.95 -22.53 -25.89
N LEU A 702 8.44 -23.61 -26.49
CA LEU A 702 7.69 -23.59 -27.77
C LEU A 702 6.17 -23.58 -27.60
N THR A 703 5.65 -23.85 -26.40
CA THR A 703 4.21 -24.01 -26.10
C THR A 703 3.87 -23.51 -24.69
N GLU A 704 2.57 -23.27 -24.43
CA GLU A 704 2.03 -22.97 -23.10
C GLU A 704 2.29 -24.14 -22.12
N GLY A 705 2.71 -23.85 -20.88
CA GLY A 705 3.06 -24.83 -19.84
C GLY A 705 4.51 -24.69 -19.31
N PRO A 706 4.79 -24.99 -18.02
CA PRO A 706 6.10 -24.74 -17.39
C PRO A 706 7.22 -25.50 -18.09
N GLY A 707 8.43 -24.91 -18.12
CA GLY A 707 9.62 -25.60 -18.62
C GLY A 707 9.81 -26.94 -17.90
N THR A 708 10.33 -27.95 -18.61
CA THR A 708 10.61 -29.27 -18.01
C THR A 708 12.00 -29.35 -17.37
N ASP A 709 12.85 -28.35 -17.62
CA ASP A 709 14.24 -28.35 -17.16
C ASP A 709 14.34 -27.55 -15.87
N GLN A 710 14.75 -28.23 -14.79
CA GLN A 710 15.09 -27.56 -13.55
C GLN A 710 16.30 -26.66 -13.77
N TRP A 711 16.19 -25.39 -13.40
CA TRP A 711 17.36 -24.54 -13.26
C TRP A 711 18.22 -25.06 -12.09
N ILE A 712 19.46 -25.43 -12.40
CA ILE A 712 20.46 -25.88 -11.43
C ILE A 712 21.68 -24.98 -11.58
N GLU A 713 22.03 -24.29 -10.49
CA GLU A 713 23.28 -23.52 -10.45
C GLU A 713 24.48 -24.47 -10.44
N SER A 714 25.48 -24.19 -11.28
CA SER A 714 26.76 -24.90 -11.20
C SER A 714 27.57 -24.35 -10.02
N CYS A 715 27.67 -25.14 -8.96
CA CYS A 715 28.43 -24.80 -7.76
C CYS A 715 29.85 -25.42 -7.75
N GLN A 716 30.44 -25.64 -8.93
CA GLN A 716 31.78 -26.23 -9.06
C GLN A 716 32.87 -25.17 -8.84
N GLU A 717 33.29 -24.99 -7.58
CA GLU A 717 34.27 -23.98 -7.16
C GLU A 717 35.53 -23.90 -8.04
N ASN A 718 36.18 -25.05 -8.29
CA ASN A 718 37.45 -25.09 -9.03
C ASN A 718 37.27 -24.65 -10.49
N GLU A 719 36.12 -24.95 -11.09
CA GLU A 719 35.80 -24.53 -12.45
C GLU A 719 35.48 -23.03 -12.49
N ALA A 720 34.72 -22.54 -11.50
CA ALA A 720 34.41 -21.13 -11.35
C ALA A 720 35.68 -20.29 -11.15
N GLU A 721 36.60 -20.71 -10.27
CA GLU A 721 37.90 -20.04 -10.07
C GLU A 721 38.73 -20.00 -11.37
N ALA A 722 38.85 -21.13 -12.07
CA ALA A 722 39.58 -21.18 -13.33
C ALA A 722 38.95 -20.28 -14.41
N ASN A 723 37.62 -20.23 -14.48
CA ASN A 723 36.89 -19.35 -15.38
C ASN A 723 37.11 -17.88 -15.01
N TRP A 724 37.07 -17.53 -13.73
CA TRP A 724 37.34 -16.18 -13.24
C TRP A 724 38.76 -15.72 -13.62
N ASP A 725 39.77 -16.53 -13.33
CA ASP A 725 41.17 -16.22 -13.66
C ASP A 725 41.36 -16.02 -15.18
N SER A 726 40.72 -16.86 -15.99
CA SER A 726 40.75 -16.73 -17.44
C SER A 726 40.10 -15.41 -17.90
N LEU A 727 38.95 -15.06 -17.34
CA LEU A 727 38.26 -13.80 -17.66
C LEU A 727 39.09 -12.58 -17.23
N GLU A 728 39.74 -12.64 -16.07
CA GLU A 728 40.57 -11.57 -15.54
C GLU A 728 41.79 -11.29 -16.42
N ILE A 729 42.43 -12.33 -16.94
CA ILE A 729 43.53 -12.19 -17.91
C ILE A 729 43.05 -11.47 -19.18
N VAL A 730 41.89 -11.86 -19.71
CA VAL A 730 41.31 -11.21 -20.90
C VAL A 730 40.95 -9.75 -20.60
N ARG A 731 40.34 -9.47 -19.44
CA ARG A 731 39.99 -8.12 -18.98
C ARG A 731 41.21 -7.20 -18.97
N LEU A 732 42.29 -7.61 -18.30
CA LEU A 732 43.52 -6.83 -18.20
C LEU A 732 44.17 -6.60 -19.57
N SER A 733 44.14 -7.61 -20.45
CA SER A 733 44.63 -7.48 -21.82
C SER A 733 43.81 -6.49 -22.64
N LEU A 734 42.48 -6.49 -22.51
CA LEU A 734 41.59 -5.58 -23.24
C LEU A 734 41.77 -4.14 -22.76
N VAL A 735 41.89 -3.92 -21.44
CA VAL A 735 42.16 -2.59 -20.86
C VAL A 735 43.48 -2.04 -21.39
N ASP A 736 44.56 -2.82 -21.38
CA ASP A 736 45.87 -2.39 -21.93
C ASP A 736 45.79 -2.09 -23.43
N GLN A 737 45.06 -2.90 -24.21
CA GLN A 737 44.85 -2.66 -25.63
C GLN A 737 44.09 -1.34 -25.86
N ILE A 738 43.00 -1.09 -25.13
CA ILE A 738 42.21 0.14 -25.21
C ILE A 738 43.07 1.37 -24.87
N GLU A 739 43.83 1.33 -23.77
CA GLU A 739 44.68 2.45 -23.34
C GLU A 739 45.79 2.79 -24.35
N ASN A 740 46.31 1.79 -25.07
CA ASN A 740 47.46 1.94 -25.98
C ASN A 740 47.09 2.17 -27.45
N SER A 741 45.81 2.14 -27.82
CA SER A 741 45.37 2.35 -29.20
C SER A 741 44.91 3.77 -29.48
N GLN A 742 45.03 4.17 -30.74
CA GLN A 742 44.46 5.41 -31.28
C GLN A 742 43.42 5.15 -32.37
N ASP A 743 43.20 3.89 -32.73
CA ASP A 743 42.18 3.51 -33.71
C ASP A 743 40.82 3.41 -33.00
N SER A 744 39.95 4.37 -33.30
CA SER A 744 38.62 4.47 -32.71
C SER A 744 37.75 3.22 -32.95
N VAL A 745 37.95 2.52 -34.09
CA VAL A 745 37.18 1.31 -34.42
C VAL A 745 37.66 0.13 -33.59
N LEU A 746 38.97 -0.03 -33.41
CA LEU A 746 39.53 -1.06 -32.54
C LEU A 746 39.19 -0.80 -31.07
N ILE A 747 39.23 0.45 -30.62
CA ILE A 747 38.83 0.84 -29.26
C ILE A 747 37.37 0.46 -29.01
N GLN A 748 36.47 0.75 -29.94
CA GLN A 748 35.06 0.39 -29.80
C GLN A 748 34.88 -1.14 -29.69
N ASN A 749 35.50 -1.91 -30.58
CA ASN A 749 35.42 -3.37 -30.56
C ASN A 749 36.00 -3.98 -29.27
N TRP A 750 37.12 -3.47 -28.77
CA TRP A 750 37.68 -3.95 -27.50
C TRP A 750 36.85 -3.53 -26.29
N THR A 751 36.21 -2.36 -26.34
CA THR A 751 35.28 -1.93 -25.28
C THR A 751 34.07 -2.86 -25.23
N GLU A 752 33.52 -3.27 -26.37
CA GLU A 752 32.43 -4.26 -26.43
C GLU A 752 32.85 -5.63 -25.88
N GLN A 753 34.06 -6.09 -26.18
CA GLN A 753 34.60 -7.32 -25.60
C GLN A 753 34.84 -7.19 -24.09
N LEU A 754 35.26 -6.01 -23.63
CA LEU A 754 35.45 -5.74 -22.21
C LEU A 754 34.11 -5.78 -21.47
N ASP A 755 33.07 -5.16 -22.02
CA ASP A 755 31.71 -5.19 -21.46
C ASP A 755 31.19 -6.64 -21.33
N GLN A 756 31.43 -7.49 -22.34
CA GLN A 756 31.09 -8.91 -22.32
C GLN A 756 31.85 -9.70 -21.22
N VAL A 757 33.14 -9.41 -21.04
CA VAL A 757 33.95 -10.05 -19.98
C VAL A 757 33.46 -9.63 -18.60
N LEU A 758 33.16 -8.33 -18.41
CA LEU A 758 32.63 -7.80 -17.15
C LEU A 758 31.26 -8.40 -16.81
N LEU A 759 30.40 -8.55 -17.82
CA LEU A 759 29.12 -9.26 -17.69
C LEU A 759 29.35 -10.69 -17.18
N GLN A 760 30.22 -11.46 -17.84
CA GLN A 760 30.47 -12.86 -17.47
C GLN A 760 31.09 -13.00 -16.08
N GLN A 761 32.01 -12.09 -15.70
CA GLN A 761 32.56 -12.03 -14.34
C GLN A 761 31.45 -11.74 -13.32
N SER A 762 30.61 -10.73 -13.56
CA SER A 762 29.51 -10.37 -12.66
C SER A 762 28.51 -11.53 -12.49
N GLN A 763 28.14 -12.20 -13.59
CA GLN A 763 27.28 -13.40 -13.55
C GLN A 763 27.91 -14.54 -12.75
N LEU A 764 29.18 -14.84 -13.02
CA LEU A 764 29.89 -15.92 -12.34
C LEU A 764 29.97 -15.68 -10.84
N SER A 765 30.33 -14.45 -10.43
CA SER A 765 30.39 -14.09 -9.03
C SER A 765 29.00 -14.13 -8.37
N ALA A 766 27.95 -13.61 -9.03
CA ALA A 766 26.58 -13.69 -8.51
C ALA A 766 26.12 -15.15 -8.32
N ASN A 767 26.41 -16.03 -9.29
CA ASN A 767 26.10 -17.47 -9.21
C ASN A 767 26.81 -18.14 -8.03
N MET A 768 28.12 -17.92 -7.89
CA MET A 768 28.90 -18.52 -6.81
C MET A 768 28.48 -18.02 -5.43
N ILE A 769 28.15 -16.73 -5.32
CA ILE A 769 27.57 -16.16 -4.10
C ILE A 769 26.25 -16.86 -3.75
N ARG A 770 25.40 -17.21 -4.73
CA ARG A 770 24.16 -17.97 -4.46
C ARG A 770 24.44 -19.42 -4.06
N CYS A 771 25.42 -20.09 -4.69
CA CYS A 771 25.85 -21.45 -4.35
C CYS A 771 26.35 -21.57 -2.90
N HIS A 772 27.28 -20.72 -2.46
CA HIS A 772 27.82 -20.74 -1.10
C HIS A 772 26.77 -20.47 0.00
N ARG A 773 25.56 -20.01 -0.38
CA ARG A 773 24.43 -19.79 0.53
C ARG A 773 23.51 -20.99 0.68
N GLN A 774 23.37 -21.84 -0.35
CA GLN A 774 22.47 -23.00 -0.30
C GLN A 774 22.94 -24.08 0.68
N ASP A 775 24.25 -24.20 0.89
CA ASP A 775 24.85 -25.26 1.72
C ASP A 775 24.87 -24.96 3.23
N SER A 776 24.26 -23.85 3.69
CA SER A 776 24.16 -23.45 5.11
C SER A 776 25.50 -23.21 5.85
N VAL A 777 26.64 -23.40 5.18
CA VAL A 777 27.99 -23.22 5.73
C VAL A 777 28.71 -22.20 4.88
N TRP A 778 28.73 -20.94 5.33
CA TRP A 778 29.51 -19.89 4.68
C TRP A 778 31.01 -20.25 4.75
N THR A 779 31.71 -20.19 3.62
CA THR A 779 33.11 -20.57 3.52
C THR A 779 33.99 -19.35 3.23
N THR A 780 35.30 -19.45 3.50
CA THR A 780 36.28 -18.43 3.07
C THR A 780 36.28 -18.19 1.55
N GLN A 781 35.74 -19.12 0.76
CA GLN A 781 35.61 -18.94 -0.67
C GLN A 781 34.40 -18.07 -1.03
N GLY A 782 33.33 -18.11 -0.25
CA GLY A 782 32.21 -17.18 -0.37
C GLY A 782 32.65 -15.71 -0.22
N ASP A 783 33.56 -15.43 0.73
CA ASP A 783 34.13 -14.09 0.92
C ASP A 783 34.90 -13.61 -0.33
N LEU A 784 35.68 -14.49 -0.95
CA LEU A 784 36.42 -14.17 -2.18
C LEU A 784 35.46 -13.77 -3.32
N TRP A 785 34.31 -14.44 -3.44
CA TRP A 785 33.31 -14.08 -4.45
C TRP A 785 32.60 -12.76 -4.14
N ILE A 786 32.34 -12.47 -2.86
CA ILE A 786 31.83 -11.15 -2.45
C ILE A 786 32.82 -10.03 -2.78
N ASP A 787 34.11 -10.21 -2.48
CA ASP A 787 35.17 -9.23 -2.79
C ASP A 787 35.34 -8.97 -4.29
N ARG A 788 34.83 -9.87 -5.14
CA ARG A 788 34.82 -9.77 -6.60
C ARG A 788 33.66 -8.94 -7.15
N GLN A 789 32.74 -8.48 -6.32
CA GLN A 789 31.62 -7.61 -6.69
C GLN A 789 32.07 -6.13 -6.79
N ASP A 790 31.23 -5.27 -7.37
CA ASP A 790 31.52 -3.84 -7.47
C ASP A 790 31.70 -3.21 -6.06
N PRO A 791 32.83 -2.52 -5.78
CA PRO A 791 33.08 -1.90 -4.47
C PRO A 791 31.97 -0.99 -3.96
N GLU A 792 31.24 -0.30 -4.84
CA GLU A 792 30.13 0.57 -4.46
C GLU A 792 28.96 -0.22 -3.82
N LEU A 793 28.89 -1.53 -4.07
CA LEU A 793 27.91 -2.40 -3.42
C LEU A 793 28.19 -2.56 -1.92
N HIS A 794 29.45 -2.52 -1.49
CA HIS A 794 29.82 -2.55 -0.08
C HIS A 794 29.41 -1.24 0.60
N ASP A 795 29.67 -0.11 -0.03
CA ASP A 795 29.30 1.19 0.54
C ASP A 795 27.78 1.34 0.68
N LEU A 796 27.03 0.92 -0.34
CA LEU A 796 25.57 0.90 -0.29
C LEU A 796 25.04 -0.14 0.72
N ASN A 797 25.73 -1.27 0.92
CA ASN A 797 25.37 -2.23 1.96
C ASN A 797 25.47 -1.60 3.34
N ASP A 798 26.62 -0.99 3.62
CA ASP A 798 26.92 -0.45 4.93
C ASP A 798 25.95 0.69 5.26
N LEU A 799 25.71 1.60 4.32
CA LEU A 799 24.73 2.68 4.49
C LEU A 799 23.30 2.18 4.72
N SER A 800 22.89 1.10 4.03
CA SER A 800 21.56 0.52 4.26
C SER A 800 21.42 -0.10 5.65
N GLN A 801 22.47 -0.77 6.13
CA GLN A 801 22.48 -1.33 7.48
C GLN A 801 22.46 -0.23 8.54
N LEU A 802 23.20 0.86 8.31
CA LEU A 802 23.17 2.01 9.21
C LEU A 802 21.79 2.68 9.23
N TRP A 803 21.16 2.86 8.06
CA TRP A 803 19.82 3.47 7.95
C TRP A 803 18.75 2.62 8.64
N ASN A 804 18.68 1.33 8.33
CA ASN A 804 17.67 0.43 8.89
C ASN A 804 17.93 0.06 10.36
N GLY A 805 19.19 0.14 10.80
CA GLY A 805 19.58 0.03 12.20
C GLY A 805 19.44 1.32 13.00
N GLU A 806 18.86 2.37 12.40
CA GLU A 806 18.67 3.71 13.01
C GLU A 806 19.99 4.34 13.50
N ASN A 807 21.12 3.92 12.94
CA ASN A 807 22.45 4.43 13.27
C ASN A 807 22.76 5.72 12.50
N PHE A 808 21.85 6.69 12.57
CA PHE A 808 21.91 7.92 11.79
C PHE A 808 23.21 8.71 11.99
N GLN A 809 23.78 8.69 13.21
CA GLN A 809 25.08 9.32 13.47
C GLN A 809 26.20 8.77 12.58
N GLN A 810 26.20 7.46 12.32
CA GLN A 810 27.25 6.84 11.50
C GLN A 810 27.06 7.13 10.02
N ILE A 811 25.84 7.41 9.57
CA ILE A 811 25.56 7.86 8.20
C ILE A 811 26.18 9.23 7.97
N LEU A 812 26.08 10.13 8.95
CA LEU A 812 26.69 11.46 8.92
C LEU A 812 28.23 11.44 8.97
N GLU A 813 28.81 10.32 9.41
CA GLU A 813 30.27 10.10 9.48
C GLU A 813 30.78 9.23 8.32
N PHE A 814 29.91 8.84 7.38
CA PHE A 814 30.25 7.93 6.31
C PHE A 814 31.12 8.62 5.25
N GLU A 815 32.35 8.13 5.05
CA GLU A 815 33.32 8.66 4.08
C GLU A 815 33.41 7.76 2.83
N GLY A 816 33.95 8.27 1.72
CA GLY A 816 34.27 7.46 0.53
C GLY A 816 33.32 7.62 -0.67
N ILE A 817 32.24 8.38 -0.50
CA ILE A 817 31.27 8.68 -1.56
C ILE A 817 31.94 9.37 -2.76
N PRO A 818 31.71 8.92 -4.00
CA PRO A 818 32.22 9.61 -5.18
C PRO A 818 31.70 11.04 -5.27
N LEU A 819 32.56 12.00 -5.65
CA LEU A 819 32.21 13.43 -5.75
C LEU A 819 30.96 13.71 -6.60
N VAL A 820 30.72 12.88 -7.62
CA VAL A 820 29.56 13.01 -8.52
C VAL A 820 28.24 12.60 -7.88
N GLU A 821 28.27 11.83 -6.80
CA GLU A 821 27.08 11.37 -6.06
C GLU A 821 26.86 12.15 -4.76
N GLN A 822 27.80 13.03 -4.39
CA GLN A 822 27.79 13.79 -3.14
C GLN A 822 26.46 14.54 -2.93
N VAL A 823 25.92 15.18 -3.98
CA VAL A 823 24.67 15.95 -3.91
C VAL A 823 23.46 15.08 -3.57
N ASP A 824 23.43 13.83 -4.06
CA ASP A 824 22.36 12.88 -3.73
C ASP A 824 22.55 12.27 -2.34
N PHE A 825 23.81 12.04 -1.93
CA PHE A 825 24.15 11.60 -0.58
C PHE A 825 23.81 12.65 0.49
N GLU A 826 24.00 13.95 0.21
CA GLU A 826 23.64 15.05 1.11
C GLU A 826 22.13 15.03 1.48
N VAL A 827 21.26 14.53 0.60
CA VAL A 827 19.83 14.32 0.92
C VAL A 827 19.65 13.25 2.00
N LEU A 828 20.41 12.15 1.91
CA LEU A 828 20.40 11.10 2.91
C LEU A 828 20.97 11.59 4.24
N GLU A 829 22.08 12.34 4.22
CA GLU A 829 22.68 12.93 5.42
C GLU A 829 21.70 13.89 6.11
N THR A 830 21.06 14.76 5.34
CA THR A 830 20.07 15.70 5.90
C THR A 830 18.90 14.96 6.55
N ALA A 831 18.39 13.91 5.91
CA ALA A 831 17.32 13.10 6.47
C ALA A 831 17.76 12.33 7.72
N ALA A 832 18.97 11.75 7.71
CA ALA A 832 19.56 11.09 8.87
C ALA A 832 19.71 12.07 10.04
N GLN A 833 20.15 13.30 9.78
CA GLN A 833 20.26 14.35 10.80
C GLN A 833 18.89 14.71 11.38
N LEU A 834 17.87 14.92 10.55
CA LEU A 834 16.50 15.20 11.01
C LEU A 834 15.93 14.07 11.87
N LEU A 835 16.02 12.82 11.39
CA LEU A 835 15.54 11.65 12.12
C LEU A 835 16.26 11.46 13.44
N LYS A 836 17.58 11.68 13.47
CA LYS A 836 18.39 11.64 14.69
C LYS A 836 17.97 12.72 15.69
N ASP A 837 17.77 13.95 15.23
CA ASP A 837 17.36 15.06 16.10
C ASP A 837 15.97 14.80 16.68
N TRP A 838 15.04 14.29 15.87
CA TRP A 838 13.71 13.89 16.34
C TRP A 838 13.74 12.72 17.32
N GLN A 839 14.59 11.72 17.11
CA GLN A 839 14.80 10.66 18.11
C GLN A 839 15.35 11.23 19.42
N ALA A 840 16.29 12.18 19.36
CA ALA A 840 16.83 12.85 20.54
C ALA A 840 15.75 13.66 21.28
N ASP A 841 14.81 14.24 20.54
CA ASP A 841 13.62 14.94 21.06
C ASP A 841 12.48 13.99 21.47
N SER A 842 12.72 12.67 21.45
CA SER A 842 11.74 11.62 21.79
C SER A 842 10.48 11.62 20.90
N ILE A 843 10.61 12.09 19.65
CA ILE A 843 9.57 11.96 18.63
C ILE A 843 9.66 10.56 18.01
N ASP A 844 8.52 9.89 17.90
CA ASP A 844 8.43 8.60 17.21
C ASP A 844 8.60 8.81 15.69
N ILE A 845 9.75 8.39 15.17
CA ILE A 845 10.08 8.50 13.75
C ILE A 845 9.23 7.58 12.85
N TYR A 846 8.43 6.69 13.41
CA TYR A 846 7.46 5.88 12.67
C TYR A 846 6.03 6.45 12.73
N ASN A 847 5.85 7.56 13.44
CA ASN A 847 4.59 8.30 13.54
C ASN A 847 4.84 9.81 13.64
N LEU A 848 5.49 10.37 12.61
CA LEU A 848 5.86 11.78 12.56
C LEU A 848 4.64 12.71 12.42
N PRO A 849 4.67 13.89 13.06
CA PRO A 849 3.72 14.98 12.78
C PRO A 849 3.77 15.38 11.30
N LEU A 850 2.65 15.88 10.77
CA LEU A 850 2.52 16.23 9.35
C LEU A 850 3.61 17.20 8.87
N ASP A 851 3.96 18.22 9.66
CA ASP A 851 5.01 19.19 9.30
C ASP A 851 6.39 18.54 9.18
N SER A 852 6.74 17.65 10.12
CA SER A 852 7.99 16.86 10.07
C SER A 852 8.00 15.91 8.88
N LEU A 853 6.86 15.26 8.61
CA LEU A 853 6.71 14.35 7.47
C LEU A 853 6.86 15.10 6.13
N ASN A 854 6.26 16.29 6.01
CA ASN A 854 6.38 17.15 4.83
C ASN A 854 7.83 17.57 4.58
N ALA A 855 8.60 17.89 5.64
CA ALA A 855 10.02 18.20 5.49
C ALA A 855 10.81 17.04 4.88
N LEU A 856 10.57 15.80 5.31
CA LEU A 856 11.20 14.63 4.70
C LEU A 856 10.74 14.40 3.26
N VAL A 857 9.46 14.62 2.95
CA VAL A 857 8.93 14.50 1.59
C VAL A 857 9.58 15.53 0.66
N ASP A 858 9.68 16.79 1.08
CA ASP A 858 10.32 17.86 0.30
C ASP A 858 11.79 17.53 0.03
N HIS A 859 12.51 17.02 1.03
CA HIS A 859 13.89 16.56 0.84
C HIS A 859 13.97 15.36 -0.12
N ALA A 860 13.08 14.38 0.01
CA ALA A 860 13.04 13.21 -0.85
C ALA A 860 12.74 13.52 -2.32
N GLN A 861 12.01 14.61 -2.59
CA GLN A 861 11.67 15.11 -3.92
C GLN A 861 12.78 15.98 -4.54
N SER A 862 13.74 16.46 -3.73
CA SER A 862 14.79 17.37 -4.20
C SER A 862 15.84 16.70 -5.10
N GLN A 863 16.04 15.39 -4.96
CA GLN A 863 16.97 14.58 -5.77
C GLN A 863 16.38 13.21 -6.05
N TYR A 864 16.73 12.61 -7.20
CA TYR A 864 16.31 11.27 -7.62
C TYR A 864 17.52 10.42 -7.99
N GLY A 865 18.37 10.13 -6.99
CA GLY A 865 19.52 9.25 -7.11
C GLY A 865 19.46 8.05 -6.16
N THR A 866 20.58 7.33 -6.07
CA THR A 866 20.70 6.09 -5.29
C THR A 866 20.45 6.30 -3.80
N TYR A 867 21.04 7.32 -3.18
CA TYR A 867 20.98 7.57 -1.74
C TYR A 867 19.67 8.22 -1.32
N SER A 868 19.15 9.20 -2.07
CA SER A 868 17.80 9.75 -1.80
C SER A 868 16.70 8.69 -1.91
N ASN A 869 16.94 7.59 -2.62
CA ASN A 869 16.01 6.46 -2.68
C ASN A 869 15.80 5.77 -1.33
N TYR A 870 16.79 5.80 -0.42
CA TYR A 870 16.60 5.27 0.94
C TYR A 870 15.44 5.97 1.65
N LEU A 871 15.42 7.30 1.56
CA LEU A 871 14.38 8.11 2.17
C LEU A 871 13.02 7.88 1.52
N ARG A 872 12.96 7.82 0.18
CA ARG A 872 11.70 7.54 -0.54
C ARG A 872 11.13 6.16 -0.20
N SER A 873 11.97 5.12 -0.25
CA SER A 873 11.52 3.76 0.11
C SER A 873 11.11 3.70 1.58
N TRP A 874 11.81 4.39 2.49
CA TRP A 874 11.42 4.48 3.89
C TRP A 874 10.08 5.19 4.10
N LEU A 875 9.86 6.33 3.43
CA LEU A 875 8.57 7.07 3.46
C LEU A 875 7.43 6.22 2.89
N HIS A 876 7.70 5.46 1.82
CA HIS A 876 6.72 4.55 1.25
C HIS A 876 6.42 3.36 2.17
N ALA A 877 7.44 2.77 2.80
CA ALA A 877 7.31 1.63 3.69
C ALA A 877 6.52 1.99 4.96
N TYR A 878 6.88 3.08 5.64
CA TYR A 878 6.32 3.40 6.96
C TYR A 878 5.11 4.33 6.91
N TYR A 879 4.99 5.19 5.87
CA TYR A 879 3.93 6.20 5.75
C TYR A 879 3.00 5.98 4.54
N GLY A 880 3.29 5.00 3.68
CA GLY A 880 2.52 4.78 2.45
C GLY A 880 2.65 5.92 1.44
N ILE A 881 3.66 6.79 1.58
CA ILE A 881 3.90 7.92 0.67
C ILE A 881 4.79 7.44 -0.47
N ARG A 882 4.18 7.11 -1.61
CA ARG A 882 4.88 6.76 -2.83
C ARG A 882 5.30 8.02 -3.59
N MET A 883 6.57 8.07 -3.99
CA MET A 883 7.11 9.11 -4.86
C MET A 883 7.76 8.44 -6.07
N ASP A 884 7.06 8.47 -7.20
CA ASP A 884 7.59 7.94 -8.45
C ASP A 884 8.70 8.85 -8.99
N TRP A 885 9.67 8.24 -9.66
CA TRP A 885 10.70 8.98 -10.37
C TRP A 885 10.08 9.80 -11.50
N PRO A 886 10.47 11.09 -11.69
CA PRO A 886 9.97 11.89 -12.80
C PRO A 886 10.24 11.20 -14.13
N ALA A 887 9.23 11.15 -15.01
CA ALA A 887 9.33 10.48 -16.31
C ALA A 887 10.51 10.99 -17.15
N GLU A 888 10.88 12.26 -16.98
CA GLU A 888 11.98 12.94 -17.68
C GLU A 888 13.38 12.61 -17.11
N LEU A 889 13.45 12.19 -15.84
CA LEU A 889 14.70 11.82 -15.16
C LEU A 889 15.07 10.35 -15.34
N GLN A 890 14.29 9.59 -16.12
CA GLN A 890 14.59 8.20 -16.47
C GLN A 890 15.86 8.06 -17.34
N SER A 891 16.40 9.15 -17.91
CA SER A 891 17.58 9.13 -18.80
C SER A 891 18.82 9.86 -18.25
N TYR A 892 19.47 9.40 -17.18
CA TYR A 892 20.82 9.87 -16.83
C TYR A 892 21.65 8.83 -16.07
N ALA A 893 22.85 8.50 -16.57
CA ALA A 893 24.10 8.48 -15.80
C ALA A 893 25.32 8.19 -16.70
N ARG A 894 26.45 8.83 -16.39
CA ARG A 894 27.78 8.68 -17.03
C ARG A 894 28.75 7.99 -16.07
N ILE A 895 29.75 7.35 -16.65
CA ILE A 895 30.85 6.61 -16.00
C ILE A 895 31.85 7.56 -15.34
N PRO A 896 32.19 7.42 -14.04
CA PRO A 896 33.41 8.00 -13.48
C PRO A 896 34.58 7.01 -13.61
N PRO A 897 35.77 7.43 -14.07
CA PRO A 897 36.97 6.60 -13.99
C PRO A 897 37.56 6.69 -12.57
N LYS A 898 37.60 5.57 -11.83
CA LYS A 898 38.37 5.48 -10.57
C LYS A 898 39.51 4.48 -10.74
N LYS A 899 40.75 4.94 -10.54
CA LYS A 899 41.91 4.06 -10.32
C LYS A 899 41.95 3.72 -8.83
N LEU A 900 41.81 2.42 -8.52
CA LEU A 900 42.07 1.88 -7.18
C LEU A 900 43.54 2.11 -6.81
N GLN A 901 43.79 2.90 -5.77
CA GLN A 901 45.06 2.87 -5.05
C GLN A 901 44.90 1.96 -3.84
N GLN A 902 45.26 0.68 -3.98
CA GLN A 902 45.50 -0.16 -2.81
C GLN A 902 46.85 0.22 -2.20
N LYS A 903 46.86 0.64 -0.93
CA LYS A 903 48.10 0.73 -0.15
C LYS A 903 48.42 -0.66 0.43
N PRO A 904 49.66 -1.15 0.30
CA PRO A 904 50.09 -2.37 0.97
C PRO A 904 50.47 -2.09 2.44
N ASN A 905 50.03 -2.97 3.35
CA ASN A 905 50.32 -3.08 4.80
C ASN A 905 49.23 -2.66 5.81
N GLU A 906 47.96 -3.01 5.60
CA GLU A 906 46.93 -2.84 6.65
C GLU A 906 46.50 -4.19 7.25
N MET A 907 46.48 -4.25 8.58
CA MET A 907 45.87 -5.33 9.35
C MET A 907 44.35 -5.17 9.22
N ASN A 908 43.67 -6.11 8.57
CA ASN A 908 42.23 -6.02 8.31
C ASN A 908 41.46 -6.81 9.37
N ILE A 909 40.52 -6.15 10.04
CA ILE A 909 39.57 -6.87 10.91
C ILE A 909 38.45 -7.39 10.02
N LEU A 910 38.31 -8.70 9.96
CA LEU A 910 37.31 -9.41 9.19
C LEU A 910 36.29 -10.01 10.16
N PRO A 911 35.07 -9.46 10.29
CA PRO A 911 34.04 -10.06 11.13
C PRO A 911 33.69 -11.49 10.64
N ASN A 912 33.45 -12.42 11.56
CA ASN A 912 32.82 -13.70 11.23
C ASN A 912 31.30 -13.45 11.19
N PRO A 913 30.62 -13.68 10.06
CA PRO A 913 29.19 -13.40 9.91
C PRO A 913 28.26 -14.48 10.49
N VAL A 914 28.80 -15.56 11.07
CA VAL A 914 28.05 -16.76 11.53
C VAL A 914 28.13 -16.95 13.05
N LEU A 915 29.22 -16.52 13.67
CA LEU A 915 29.44 -16.57 15.12
C LEU A 915 29.76 -15.16 15.59
N ASP A 916 29.54 -14.84 16.88
CA ASP A 916 29.95 -13.57 17.51
C ASP A 916 31.49 -13.45 17.57
N CYS A 917 32.18 -13.59 16.44
CA CYS A 917 33.61 -13.71 16.32
C CYS A 917 34.12 -12.81 15.20
N PHE A 918 35.42 -12.59 15.15
CA PHE A 918 36.09 -11.90 14.05
C PHE A 918 37.52 -12.39 13.94
N ARG A 919 38.16 -12.15 12.81
CA ARG A 919 39.56 -12.47 12.56
C ARG A 919 40.32 -11.18 12.29
N ILE A 920 41.59 -11.15 12.65
CA ILE A 920 42.48 -10.06 12.27
C ILE A 920 43.47 -10.61 11.25
N LYS A 921 43.29 -10.21 9.98
CA LYS A 921 44.13 -10.61 8.85
C LYS A 921 45.36 -9.73 8.77
N ALA A 922 46.53 -10.34 8.77
CA ALA A 922 47.81 -9.67 8.60
C ALA A 922 48.74 -10.52 7.73
N ASP A 923 49.54 -9.87 6.87
CA ASP A 923 50.53 -10.52 6.00
C ASP A 923 51.82 -10.95 6.76
N THR A 924 51.87 -10.78 8.08
CA THR A 924 53.04 -11.12 8.91
C THR A 924 52.95 -12.52 9.53
N GLU A 925 54.11 -13.15 9.77
CA GLU A 925 54.20 -14.44 10.47
C GLU A 925 53.46 -14.45 11.83
N ILE A 926 52.98 -15.64 12.22
CA ILE A 926 52.16 -15.90 13.41
C ILE A 926 52.86 -15.32 14.67
N GLN A 927 52.38 -14.18 15.15
CA GLN A 927 52.70 -13.62 16.46
C GLN A 927 51.45 -13.65 17.33
N LYS A 928 51.61 -13.87 18.64
CA LYS A 928 50.52 -13.73 19.62
C LYS A 928 50.20 -12.27 19.87
N TRP A 929 48.92 -11.94 19.84
CA TRP A 929 48.39 -10.61 20.15
C TRP A 929 47.46 -10.67 21.34
N THR A 930 47.34 -9.52 22.02
CA THR A 930 46.34 -9.30 23.04
C THR A 930 45.29 -8.35 22.49
N LEU A 931 44.05 -8.83 22.41
CA LEU A 931 42.85 -8.03 22.20
C LEU A 931 42.43 -7.44 23.54
N ASN A 932 42.27 -6.12 23.58
CA ASN A 932 41.62 -5.42 24.67
C ASN A 932 40.44 -4.63 24.10
N LEU A 933 39.24 -5.13 24.38
CA LEU A 933 37.98 -4.49 24.03
C LEU A 933 37.60 -3.52 25.14
N GLN A 934 37.46 -2.24 24.80
CA GLN A 934 37.10 -1.17 25.73
C GLN A 934 35.80 -0.51 25.29
N ASN A 935 35.01 -0.01 26.25
CA ASN A 935 33.91 0.90 25.89
C ASN A 935 34.48 2.21 25.35
N LEU A 936 33.62 3.08 24.84
CA LEU A 936 34.03 4.37 24.26
C LEU A 936 34.69 5.32 25.28
N GLN A 937 34.53 5.06 26.59
CA GLN A 937 35.23 5.77 27.67
C GLN A 937 36.62 5.19 27.98
N GLY A 938 37.07 4.17 27.25
CA GLY A 938 38.36 3.51 27.43
C GLY A 938 38.41 2.48 28.57
N ILE A 939 37.27 2.12 29.17
CA ILE A 939 37.17 1.09 30.21
C ILE A 939 37.20 -0.28 29.54
N CYS A 940 38.17 -1.13 29.92
CA CYS A 940 38.27 -2.50 29.43
C CYS A 940 37.06 -3.33 29.86
N ILE A 941 36.33 -3.87 28.87
CA ILE A 941 35.18 -4.74 29.04
C ILE A 941 35.59 -6.20 28.87
N HIS A 942 36.48 -6.45 27.90
CA HIS A 942 36.93 -7.80 27.60
C HIS A 942 38.38 -7.82 27.14
N LYS A 943 39.11 -8.88 27.49
CA LYS A 943 40.53 -9.03 27.14
C LYS A 943 40.85 -10.48 26.88
N MET A 944 41.47 -10.75 25.73
CA MET A 944 41.89 -12.11 25.36
C MET A 944 43.19 -12.10 24.57
N GLN A 945 43.88 -13.24 24.54
CA GLN A 945 45.04 -13.47 23.67
C GLN A 945 44.63 -14.36 22.50
N PHE A 946 45.16 -14.06 21.33
CA PHE A 946 44.86 -14.79 20.09
C PHE A 946 46.08 -14.79 19.17
N ASP A 947 46.14 -15.74 18.25
CA ASP A 947 47.11 -15.75 17.16
C ASP A 947 46.53 -15.03 15.94
N LEU A 948 47.35 -14.23 15.22
CA LEU A 948 46.89 -13.55 14.00
C LEU A 948 46.36 -14.56 12.98
N ASN A 949 45.33 -14.17 12.24
CA ASN A 949 44.58 -15.03 11.32
C ASN A 949 43.76 -16.16 11.99
N GLU A 950 43.76 -16.28 13.32
CA GLU A 950 42.77 -17.10 14.04
C GLU A 950 41.49 -16.33 14.33
N GLU A 951 40.43 -17.11 14.53
CA GLU A 951 39.11 -16.61 14.88
C GLU A 951 39.03 -16.23 16.36
N ILE A 952 38.46 -15.06 16.62
CA ILE A 952 38.39 -14.43 17.94
C ILE A 952 36.91 -14.27 18.29
N CYS A 953 36.42 -15.12 19.19
CA CYS A 953 35.03 -15.08 19.60
C CYS A 953 34.80 -14.19 20.82
N ILE A 954 33.89 -13.23 20.65
CA ILE A 954 33.40 -12.36 21.70
C ILE A 954 32.41 -13.14 22.59
N PRO A 955 32.53 -13.04 23.92
CA PRO A 955 31.56 -13.64 24.83
C PRO A 955 30.15 -13.06 24.67
N LYS A 956 29.13 -13.94 24.67
CA LYS A 956 27.69 -13.62 24.54
C LYS A 956 27.10 -12.57 25.52
N HIS A 957 27.84 -12.15 26.53
CA HIS A 957 27.39 -11.14 27.50
C HIS A 957 27.81 -9.71 27.14
N ILE A 958 28.62 -9.55 26.10
CA ILE A 958 28.94 -8.22 25.54
C ILE A 958 27.76 -7.82 24.66
N GLN A 959 27.15 -6.68 24.95
CA GLN A 959 26.00 -6.17 24.18
C GLN A 959 26.44 -5.67 22.80
N SER A 960 25.52 -5.67 21.85
CA SER A 960 25.69 -5.01 20.56
C SER A 960 26.11 -3.55 20.73
N GLY A 961 27.13 -3.09 20.01
CA GLY A 961 27.56 -1.69 20.04
C GLY A 961 28.97 -1.46 19.53
N LEU A 962 29.36 -0.18 19.45
CA LEU A 962 30.70 0.24 19.06
C LEU A 962 31.67 0.17 20.25
N TYR A 963 32.79 -0.51 20.06
CA TYR A 963 33.84 -0.66 21.05
C TYR A 963 35.18 -0.15 20.52
N LEU A 964 36.05 0.28 21.44
CA LEU A 964 37.46 0.54 21.14
C LEU A 964 38.22 -0.79 21.20
N ILE A 965 38.80 -1.18 20.07
CA ILE A 965 39.66 -2.35 19.99
C ILE A 965 41.12 -1.91 20.12
N LYS A 966 41.78 -2.35 21.19
CA LYS A 966 43.22 -2.14 21.39
C LYS A 966 43.96 -3.46 21.24
N LEU A 967 44.74 -3.58 20.18
CA LEU A 967 45.57 -4.73 19.87
C LEU A 967 47.01 -4.46 20.30
N THR A 968 47.59 -5.36 21.09
CA THR A 968 48.99 -5.24 21.54
C THR A 968 49.74 -6.52 21.22
N ALA A 969 50.81 -6.43 20.43
CA ALA A 969 51.65 -7.59 20.14
C ALA A 969 52.34 -8.06 21.43
N VAL A 970 52.37 -9.37 21.69
CA VAL A 970 52.94 -9.92 22.93
C VAL A 970 54.47 -9.79 22.93
N SER A 971 55.10 -9.82 21.75
CA SER A 971 56.56 -9.78 21.55
C SER A 971 57.11 -8.46 21.02
N SER A 972 56.27 -7.45 20.79
CA SER A 972 56.65 -6.17 20.18
C SER A 972 55.90 -5.00 20.83
N PRO A 973 56.49 -3.79 20.94
CA PRO A 973 55.78 -2.60 21.42
C PRO A 973 54.70 -2.08 20.45
N ALA A 974 54.40 -2.80 19.37
CA ALA A 974 53.34 -2.44 18.44
C ALA A 974 51.96 -2.44 19.14
N VAL A 975 51.31 -1.27 19.11
CA VAL A 975 49.96 -1.05 19.60
C VAL A 975 49.13 -0.52 18.45
N LEU A 976 48.06 -1.23 18.13
CA LEU A 976 47.03 -0.79 17.20
C LEU A 976 45.77 -0.45 18.00
N VAL A 977 45.15 0.68 17.68
CA VAL A 977 43.88 1.09 18.24
C VAL A 977 42.94 1.33 17.08
N GLY A 978 41.82 0.64 17.10
CA GLY A 978 40.74 0.79 16.12
C GLY A 978 39.40 0.91 16.81
N LYS A 979 38.35 1.04 16.00
CA LYS A 979 36.96 0.93 16.43
C LYS A 979 36.41 -0.38 15.86
N LEU A 980 35.68 -1.13 16.66
CA LEU A 980 35.07 -2.41 16.28
C LEU A 980 33.60 -2.38 16.70
N TRP A 981 32.68 -2.53 15.75
CA TRP A 981 31.28 -2.76 16.05
C TRP A 981 31.07 -4.24 16.32
N ILE A 982 30.59 -4.58 17.53
CA ILE A 982 30.18 -5.94 17.89
C ILE A 982 28.66 -5.98 17.77
N ARG A 983 28.15 -6.96 17.03
CA ARG A 983 26.69 -7.16 16.87
C ARG A 983 26.07 -7.78 18.09
#